data_AF-A0A7X2P5D2-F1
#
_entry.id   AF-A0A7X2P5D2-F1
#
_cell.length_a   1.000
_cell.length_b   1.000
_cell.length_c   1.000
_cell.angle_alpha   90.00
_cell.angle_beta   90.00
_cell.angle_gamma   90.00
#
_symmetry.space_group_name_H-M   'P 1'
#
loop_
_entity.id
_entity.type
_entity.pdbx_description
1 polymer ?
#
loop_
_entity_poly.entity_id
_entity_poly.type
_entity_poly.pdbx_seq_one_letter_code
_entity_poly.pdbx_strand_id
1 'polypeptide(L)'
;MNNKRVRTKAMAMAVAAAMAVELCPVTAFAVTGDQVAADGTYTSTAQVNRDPAADVDDDWADYGVSVELTVKDGKFENITVTPDAAYSSGNDSYFNKAYNKSKGIKALLEGQPATEATINGWKIGADGVSGATRTATAVKQAALAAIQSAAEKQDPTPVEVKTDGLQASITAAEGKNQADYTEASWTNMTEKLTAAKAALEVKESQEAVDAAQKALDEAVAALEIKPSEPETPDVTTGTYVLMNIPYDQFYAADVNNSVKVDAFTSATKNKVRTGSLTGGSYHVDASGDEITGVTFPVKVPAGTDLSKYTQITDDSKVSITVTNRGQESTTDYTGKDALFESASHSYYTLSEKPSYYKELTVNEDGTFSFGATQGTVTTITEGVTAELMTDSKYGDYQLDLDGLTDTIPSGTAIYGVIVSTKEGSDYGMRHLENIWRVSELAWATGFTTAVHNCPTSSEHYKAMMGQHIDKVTYYTANGIYEILVGGEKGLYVPVKFDTSAVAVADAELKDGETSVATTISGLTLPEEFDAEYTVEGATASVKGEKLILKDVKKGAYTLTITDKSGKYAPISFGFEVYAETMPAAYNENSEKPGLTKAAGATDAEFADYIKNITSVSVNGKPYAVSGRNAVKLFNDDGTLITDAAPFAEGDSFEIVVTATGYKDLSFVYKKAAKEDPAKEINTASLEKAIQSAEALKEADYTADSWKVLQVALKNAKSALEAKKDQTSVDNAAASLNKAIEALVKADGTTPTPTPTTTPTATPAASKNNITTSGTGNKTTTSSGSTSTSKTAKTGDPTNILEMLGLAVASLGTGGFALKRRKRNKK
;
A
#
# COMPACT_ATOMS: atom_id res chain seq x y z
N MET A 1 -1.05 -54.18 22.78
CA MET A 1 -1.47 -55.59 22.89
C MET A 1 -2.75 -55.79 22.09
N ASN A 2 -2.71 -56.77 21.18
CA ASN A 2 -3.79 -57.52 20.49
C ASN A 2 -4.83 -56.84 19.58
N ASN A 3 -4.51 -56.91 18.29
CA ASN A 3 -5.24 -57.61 17.21
C ASN A 3 -6.65 -57.17 16.76
N LYS A 4 -6.61 -56.33 15.71
CA LYS A 4 -7.32 -56.40 14.41
C LYS A 4 -8.07 -57.71 14.05
N ARG A 5 -9.22 -57.47 13.38
CA ARG A 5 -9.91 -58.27 12.33
C ARG A 5 -10.55 -59.58 12.83
N VAL A 6 -11.76 -59.97 12.45
CA VAL A 6 -12.24 -60.29 11.09
C VAL A 6 -13.77 -60.43 11.14
N ARG A 7 -14.52 -59.78 10.24
CA ARG A 7 -15.72 -60.41 9.65
C ARG A 7 -15.65 -60.23 8.12
N THR A 8 -15.14 -61.29 7.50
CA THR A 8 -15.23 -61.73 6.11
C THR A 8 -16.65 -61.49 5.57
N LYS A 9 -16.85 -60.61 4.57
CA LYS A 9 -16.95 -60.88 3.12
C LYS A 9 -17.93 -62.00 2.69
N ALA A 10 -18.92 -61.56 1.91
CA ALA A 10 -19.38 -62.08 0.61
C ALA A 10 -20.46 -63.20 0.54
N MET A 11 -21.64 -62.82 0.03
CA MET A 11 -22.24 -63.32 -1.23
C MET A 11 -23.52 -62.48 -1.47
N ALA A 12 -23.48 -61.46 -2.33
CA ALA A 12 -23.73 -61.53 -3.77
C ALA A 12 -25.18 -61.92 -4.12
N MET A 13 -26.06 -60.92 -4.28
CA MET A 13 -27.08 -60.94 -5.33
C MET A 13 -27.26 -59.52 -5.86
N ALA A 14 -26.88 -59.35 -7.12
CA ALA A 14 -27.05 -58.13 -7.89
C ALA A 14 -28.52 -58.00 -8.30
N VAL A 15 -29.14 -56.85 -8.02
CA VAL A 15 -30.33 -56.40 -8.76
C VAL A 15 -30.05 -55.00 -9.24
N ALA A 16 -30.11 -54.84 -10.56
CA ALA A 16 -29.82 -53.61 -11.27
C ALA A 16 -30.95 -52.59 -11.05
N ALA A 17 -30.70 -51.57 -10.23
CA ALA A 17 -31.47 -50.33 -10.27
C ALA A 17 -30.81 -49.40 -11.30
N ALA A 18 -31.29 -49.45 -12.54
CA ALA A 18 -30.91 -48.49 -13.57
C ALA A 18 -31.85 -47.29 -13.47
N MET A 19 -31.41 -46.21 -12.79
CA MET A 19 -31.90 -44.85 -13.06
C MET A 19 -30.75 -43.86 -12.88
N ALA A 20 -30.48 -43.10 -13.94
CA ALA A 20 -29.49 -42.06 -14.00
C ALA A 20 -30.03 -40.78 -13.33
N VAL A 21 -29.42 -40.40 -12.22
CA VAL A 21 -29.43 -39.03 -11.71
C VAL A 21 -27.98 -38.71 -11.35
N GLU A 22 -27.31 -37.91 -12.19
CA GLU A 22 -26.04 -37.29 -11.85
C GLU A 22 -26.29 -36.25 -10.75
N LEU A 23 -25.87 -36.54 -9.52
CA LEU A 23 -25.50 -35.59 -8.45
C LEU A 23 -24.86 -36.40 -7.31
N CYS A 24 -23.74 -35.91 -6.80
CA CYS A 24 -22.82 -36.41 -5.75
C CYS A 24 -23.11 -37.76 -5.04
N PRO A 25 -22.09 -38.63 -4.85
CA PRO A 25 -22.23 -39.86 -4.07
C PRO A 25 -22.39 -39.55 -2.57
N VAL A 26 -23.63 -39.38 -2.11
CA VAL A 26 -23.98 -39.57 -0.70
C VAL A 26 -24.04 -41.06 -0.41
N THR A 27 -23.41 -41.50 0.67
CA THR A 27 -23.45 -42.89 1.12
C THR A 27 -24.87 -43.23 1.55
N ALA A 28 -25.68 -43.77 0.64
CA ALA A 28 -27.05 -44.19 0.92
C ALA A 28 -27.02 -45.38 1.91
N PHE A 29 -27.61 -45.18 3.10
CA PHE A 29 -27.85 -46.27 4.04
C PHE A 29 -29.15 -46.99 3.64
N ALA A 30 -29.17 -48.31 3.82
CA ALA A 30 -30.36 -49.15 3.62
C ALA A 30 -31.51 -48.72 4.55
N VAL A 31 -32.75 -48.75 4.06
CA VAL A 31 -33.96 -48.49 4.87
C VAL A 31 -34.03 -49.45 6.06
N THR A 32 -34.17 -48.91 7.27
CA THR A 32 -34.39 -49.67 8.51
C THR A 32 -35.54 -49.11 9.34
N GLY A 33 -36.34 -49.98 9.95
CA GLY A 33 -37.44 -49.58 10.85
C GLY A 33 -38.54 -48.74 10.17
N ASP A 34 -38.77 -47.54 10.67
CA ASP A 34 -39.83 -46.63 10.19
C ASP A 34 -39.41 -45.74 9.00
N GLN A 35 -38.16 -45.87 8.54
CA GLN A 35 -37.66 -45.11 7.39
C GLN A 35 -38.48 -45.46 6.13
N VAL A 36 -38.88 -44.44 5.37
CA VAL A 36 -39.65 -44.59 4.13
C VAL A 36 -38.69 -44.88 3.00
N ALA A 37 -38.97 -45.89 2.17
CA ALA A 37 -38.17 -46.19 0.98
C ALA A 37 -38.36 -45.14 -0.13
N ALA A 38 -37.28 -44.85 -0.84
CA ALA A 38 -37.31 -44.01 -2.03
C ALA A 38 -38.20 -44.63 -3.12
N ASP A 39 -38.64 -43.80 -4.06
CA ASP A 39 -39.47 -44.26 -5.17
C ASP A 39 -38.64 -45.17 -6.10
N GLY A 40 -39.23 -46.28 -6.53
CA GLY A 40 -38.53 -47.30 -7.31
C GLY A 40 -39.14 -48.68 -7.18
N THR A 41 -38.51 -49.66 -7.84
CA THR A 41 -38.93 -51.06 -7.81
C THR A 41 -37.85 -51.90 -7.15
N TYR A 42 -38.20 -52.59 -6.06
CA TYR A 42 -37.28 -53.40 -5.27
C TYR A 42 -37.69 -54.86 -5.28
N THR A 43 -36.77 -55.74 -5.64
CA THR A 43 -37.08 -57.16 -5.84
C THR A 43 -36.14 -58.03 -5.01
N SER A 44 -36.71 -59.03 -4.34
CA SER A 44 -35.92 -60.07 -3.67
C SER A 44 -36.66 -61.41 -3.69
N THR A 45 -35.91 -62.49 -3.45
CA THR A 45 -36.43 -63.86 -3.51
C THR A 45 -36.30 -64.57 -2.18
N ALA A 46 -37.20 -65.51 -1.90
CA ALA A 46 -37.15 -66.40 -0.74
C ALA A 46 -37.68 -67.79 -1.13
N GLN A 47 -37.35 -68.80 -0.32
CA GLN A 47 -37.73 -70.19 -0.57
C GLN A 47 -38.80 -70.64 0.42
N VAL A 48 -39.82 -71.33 -0.08
CA VAL A 48 -40.81 -72.01 0.74
C VAL A 48 -40.43 -73.48 0.83
N ASN A 49 -39.96 -73.89 2.00
CA ASN A 49 -39.51 -75.26 2.24
C ASN A 49 -40.54 -76.04 3.08
N ARG A 50 -40.83 -77.27 2.66
CA ARG A 50 -41.63 -78.26 3.39
C ARG A 50 -40.94 -78.68 4.69
N ASP A 51 -41.74 -79.06 5.69
CA ASP A 51 -41.26 -79.82 6.84
C ASP A 51 -41.59 -81.29 6.61
N PRO A 52 -40.60 -82.15 6.35
CA PRO A 52 -40.83 -83.58 6.12
C PRO A 52 -41.53 -84.29 7.27
N ALA A 53 -41.49 -83.76 8.49
CA ALA A 53 -42.09 -84.36 9.68
C ALA A 53 -43.53 -83.89 9.96
N ALA A 54 -43.92 -82.69 9.50
CA ALA A 54 -45.25 -82.13 9.73
C ALA A 54 -46.18 -82.28 8.52
N ASP A 55 -45.62 -82.37 7.32
CA ASP A 55 -46.36 -82.27 6.06
C ASP A 55 -46.49 -83.64 5.36
N VAL A 56 -46.48 -84.75 6.11
CA VAL A 56 -46.39 -86.14 5.60
C VAL A 56 -47.50 -86.53 4.61
N ASP A 57 -48.68 -85.91 4.71
CA ASP A 57 -49.87 -86.18 3.90
C ASP A 57 -50.28 -85.00 2.98
N ASP A 58 -49.40 -84.00 2.77
CA ASP A 58 -49.67 -82.84 1.91
C ASP A 58 -48.87 -82.91 0.59
N ASP A 59 -49.54 -82.70 -0.55
CA ASP A 59 -49.02 -82.88 -1.93
C ASP A 59 -48.22 -81.67 -2.45
N TRP A 60 -47.72 -80.83 -1.55
CA TRP A 60 -47.01 -79.60 -1.88
C TRP A 60 -45.48 -79.80 -1.94
N ALA A 61 -44.87 -79.46 -3.09
CA ALA A 61 -43.42 -79.32 -3.32
C ALA A 61 -42.82 -77.93 -3.03
N ASP A 62 -41.57 -77.90 -2.55
CA ASP A 62 -40.79 -76.66 -2.32
C ASP A 62 -40.78 -75.76 -3.57
N TYR A 63 -40.94 -74.45 -3.36
CA TYR A 63 -40.84 -73.45 -4.43
C TYR A 63 -40.29 -72.12 -3.93
N GLY A 64 -39.65 -71.38 -4.83
CA GLY A 64 -39.22 -70.01 -4.61
C GLY A 64 -40.33 -69.00 -4.89
N VAL A 65 -40.30 -67.88 -4.17
CA VAL A 65 -41.11 -66.70 -4.45
C VAL A 65 -40.20 -65.51 -4.68
N SER A 66 -40.50 -64.73 -5.71
CA SER A 66 -39.93 -63.41 -5.97
C SER A 66 -40.95 -62.36 -5.61
N VAL A 67 -40.60 -61.44 -4.72
CA VAL A 67 -41.43 -60.29 -4.35
C VAL A 67 -40.83 -59.05 -4.95
N GLU A 68 -41.65 -58.32 -5.70
CA GLU A 68 -41.36 -57.01 -6.27
C GLU A 68 -42.25 -55.95 -5.59
N LEU A 69 -41.61 -54.95 -5.00
CA LEU A 69 -42.24 -53.82 -4.32
C LEU A 69 -42.05 -52.57 -5.18
N THR A 70 -43.13 -52.02 -5.72
CA THR A 70 -43.12 -50.72 -6.40
C THR A 70 -43.49 -49.65 -5.38
N VAL A 71 -42.57 -48.73 -5.15
CA VAL A 71 -42.72 -47.60 -4.24
C VAL A 71 -42.89 -46.33 -5.05
N LYS A 72 -43.93 -45.56 -4.72
CA LYS A 72 -44.19 -44.25 -5.31
C LYS A 72 -44.78 -43.32 -4.26
N ASP A 73 -44.31 -42.09 -4.24
CA ASP A 73 -44.68 -41.09 -3.24
C ASP A 73 -44.50 -41.60 -1.80
N GLY A 74 -43.51 -42.48 -1.56
CA GLY A 74 -43.26 -43.10 -0.25
C GLY A 74 -44.29 -44.14 0.22
N LYS A 75 -45.12 -44.66 -0.69
CA LYS A 75 -46.10 -45.73 -0.41
C LYS A 75 -45.89 -46.92 -1.33
N PHE A 76 -46.34 -48.11 -0.92
CA PHE A 76 -46.38 -49.27 -1.80
C PHE A 76 -47.46 -49.06 -2.87
N GLU A 77 -47.07 -48.58 -4.05
CA GLU A 77 -47.98 -48.43 -5.19
C GLU A 77 -48.46 -49.79 -5.68
N ASN A 78 -47.56 -50.77 -5.70
CA ASN A 78 -47.88 -52.14 -6.08
C ASN A 78 -46.96 -53.13 -5.37
N ILE A 79 -47.51 -54.31 -5.08
CA ILE A 79 -46.76 -55.48 -4.60
C ILE A 79 -47.08 -56.62 -5.53
N THR A 80 -46.05 -57.18 -6.18
CA THR A 80 -46.17 -58.34 -7.05
C THR A 80 -45.41 -59.51 -6.44
N VAL A 81 -46.06 -60.65 -6.31
CA VAL A 81 -45.42 -61.89 -5.88
C VAL A 81 -45.51 -62.88 -7.03
N THR A 82 -44.38 -63.42 -7.44
CA THR A 82 -44.25 -64.36 -8.55
C THR A 82 -43.56 -65.62 -8.06
N PRO A 83 -44.19 -66.80 -8.14
CA PRO A 83 -43.52 -68.04 -7.78
C PRO A 83 -42.56 -68.47 -8.90
N ASP A 84 -41.52 -69.24 -8.55
CA ASP A 84 -40.53 -69.72 -9.51
C ASP A 84 -40.99 -70.94 -10.32
N ALA A 85 -40.11 -71.48 -11.16
CA ALA A 85 -40.43 -72.60 -12.02
C ALA A 85 -40.72 -73.93 -11.28
N ALA A 86 -40.38 -74.05 -10.00
CA ALA A 86 -40.69 -75.25 -9.20
C ALA A 86 -42.12 -75.25 -8.65
N TYR A 87 -42.85 -74.15 -8.84
CA TYR A 87 -44.23 -73.99 -8.41
C TYR A 87 -45.21 -74.93 -9.13
N SER A 88 -46.08 -75.57 -8.37
CA SER A 88 -47.18 -76.40 -8.89
C SER A 88 -48.55 -75.82 -8.51
N SER A 89 -49.56 -76.09 -9.33
CA SER A 89 -50.94 -75.62 -9.10
C SER A 89 -51.58 -76.14 -7.81
N GLY A 90 -51.03 -77.20 -7.20
CA GLY A 90 -51.42 -77.66 -5.86
C GLY A 90 -51.26 -76.56 -4.80
N ASN A 91 -50.40 -75.58 -5.05
CA ASN A 91 -50.04 -74.54 -4.09
C ASN A 91 -50.90 -73.27 -4.22
N ASP A 92 -51.79 -73.22 -5.21
CA ASP A 92 -52.59 -72.03 -5.56
C ASP A 92 -53.42 -71.51 -4.38
N SER A 93 -53.97 -72.41 -3.57
CA SER A 93 -54.74 -72.02 -2.38
C SER A 93 -53.86 -71.29 -1.37
N TYR A 94 -52.67 -71.81 -1.08
CA TYR A 94 -51.73 -71.25 -0.11
C TYR A 94 -51.10 -69.94 -0.62
N PHE A 95 -50.69 -69.94 -1.89
CA PHE A 95 -50.11 -68.79 -2.55
C PHE A 95 -51.08 -67.62 -2.60
N ASN A 96 -52.32 -67.83 -3.08
CA ASN A 96 -53.31 -66.76 -3.17
C ASN A 96 -53.69 -66.22 -1.78
N LYS A 97 -53.77 -67.08 -0.75
CA LYS A 97 -54.00 -66.63 0.64
C LYS A 97 -52.91 -65.69 1.14
N ALA A 98 -51.64 -65.98 0.83
CA ALA A 98 -50.50 -65.15 1.22
C ALA A 98 -50.34 -63.89 0.35
N TYR A 99 -50.77 -63.94 -0.92
CA TYR A 99 -50.57 -62.85 -1.88
C TYR A 99 -51.73 -61.86 -1.96
N ASN A 100 -52.87 -62.27 -2.52
CA ASN A 100 -53.90 -61.35 -3.04
C ASN A 100 -55.29 -61.49 -2.41
N LYS A 101 -55.50 -62.47 -1.52
CA LYS A 101 -56.74 -62.55 -0.71
C LYS A 101 -56.75 -61.46 0.37
N SER A 102 -57.87 -61.29 1.05
CA SER A 102 -58.11 -60.19 2.02
C SER A 102 -57.11 -60.07 3.18
N LYS A 103 -56.31 -61.11 3.44
CA LYS A 103 -55.23 -61.11 4.45
C LYS A 103 -53.83 -61.17 3.85
N GLY A 104 -53.73 -61.31 2.53
CA GLY A 104 -52.46 -61.39 1.80
C GLY A 104 -51.72 -60.06 1.79
N ILE A 105 -50.42 -60.13 1.47
CA ILE A 105 -49.52 -58.98 1.54
C ILE A 105 -49.99 -57.83 0.63
N LYS A 106 -50.41 -58.13 -0.60
CA LYS A 106 -50.85 -57.11 -1.55
C LYS A 106 -52.10 -56.40 -1.05
N ALA A 107 -53.11 -57.18 -0.65
CA ALA A 107 -54.39 -56.63 -0.22
C ALA A 107 -54.30 -55.75 1.05
N LEU A 108 -53.30 -55.97 1.92
CA LEU A 108 -53.18 -55.22 3.17
C LEU A 108 -52.16 -54.08 3.11
N LEU A 109 -51.11 -54.20 2.30
CA LEU A 109 -49.99 -53.26 2.30
C LEU A 109 -49.98 -52.33 1.08
N GLU A 110 -50.70 -52.65 0.01
CA GLU A 110 -50.85 -51.72 -1.12
C GLU A 110 -51.51 -50.41 -0.64
N GLY A 111 -50.88 -49.29 -0.98
CA GLY A 111 -51.23 -47.95 -0.50
C GLY A 111 -50.72 -47.57 0.89
N GLN A 112 -50.11 -48.49 1.65
CA GLN A 112 -49.51 -48.21 2.96
C GLN A 112 -48.09 -47.60 2.82
N PRO A 113 -47.57 -46.93 3.86
CA PRO A 113 -46.21 -46.40 3.86
C PRO A 113 -45.17 -47.49 3.54
N ALA A 114 -44.26 -47.19 2.61
CA ALA A 114 -43.24 -48.12 2.15
C ALA A 114 -42.07 -48.23 3.15
N THR A 115 -42.31 -48.81 4.32
CA THR A 115 -41.32 -48.94 5.40
C THR A 115 -41.11 -50.40 5.79
N GLU A 116 -39.98 -50.70 6.42
CA GLU A 116 -39.72 -52.03 6.99
C GLU A 116 -40.75 -52.35 8.10
N ALA A 117 -41.12 -51.36 8.92
CA ALA A 117 -42.12 -51.49 9.96
C ALA A 117 -43.51 -51.90 9.42
N THR A 118 -43.93 -51.35 8.28
CA THR A 118 -45.20 -51.73 7.62
C THR A 118 -45.21 -53.21 7.24
N ILE A 119 -44.10 -53.71 6.66
CA ILE A 119 -43.98 -55.13 6.31
C ILE A 119 -43.92 -55.99 7.57
N ASN A 120 -43.16 -55.58 8.59
CA ASN A 120 -43.09 -56.26 9.88
C ASN A 120 -44.45 -56.32 10.59
N GLY A 121 -45.30 -55.32 10.41
CA GLY A 121 -46.67 -55.27 10.92
C GLY A 121 -47.64 -56.26 10.26
N TRP A 122 -47.30 -56.81 9.09
CA TRP A 122 -48.13 -57.83 8.44
C TRP A 122 -48.17 -59.12 9.27
N LYS A 123 -49.36 -59.45 9.78
CA LYS A 123 -49.58 -60.59 10.69
C LYS A 123 -49.68 -61.90 9.92
N ILE A 124 -48.95 -62.92 10.39
CA ILE A 124 -48.97 -64.30 9.89
C ILE A 124 -49.44 -65.22 11.02
N GLY A 125 -50.28 -66.22 10.72
CA GLY A 125 -50.82 -67.16 11.72
C GLY A 125 -52.30 -66.91 12.02
N ALA A 126 -52.74 -67.25 13.24
CA ALA A 126 -54.16 -67.27 13.62
C ALA A 126 -54.89 -65.93 13.41
N ASP A 127 -54.22 -64.80 13.70
CA ASP A 127 -54.78 -63.45 13.59
C ASP A 127 -54.48 -62.76 12.24
N GLY A 128 -53.93 -63.50 11.28
CA GLY A 128 -53.45 -62.98 9.99
C GLY A 128 -53.70 -63.97 8.85
N VAL A 129 -52.67 -64.28 8.07
CA VAL A 129 -52.77 -65.35 7.08
C VAL A 129 -52.74 -66.72 7.77
N SER A 130 -53.91 -67.24 8.10
CA SER A 130 -54.08 -68.57 8.70
C SER A 130 -54.12 -69.68 7.64
N GLY A 131 -53.34 -70.74 7.84
CA GLY A 131 -53.34 -71.91 6.94
C GLY A 131 -52.52 -71.74 5.66
N ALA A 132 -51.72 -70.68 5.53
CA ALA A 132 -50.68 -70.52 4.50
C ALA A 132 -49.39 -69.93 5.09
N THR A 133 -49.09 -70.32 6.34
CA THR A 133 -48.05 -69.74 7.19
C THR A 133 -46.67 -69.80 6.52
N ARG A 134 -46.33 -70.91 5.85
CA ARG A 134 -45.02 -71.10 5.21
C ARG A 134 -44.82 -70.17 4.02
N THR A 135 -45.79 -70.12 3.10
CA THR A 135 -45.75 -69.17 1.97
C THR A 135 -45.72 -67.73 2.45
N ALA A 136 -46.59 -67.36 3.39
CA ALA A 136 -46.63 -66.01 3.93
C ALA A 136 -45.30 -65.62 4.60
N THR A 137 -44.64 -66.56 5.27
CA THR A 137 -43.33 -66.33 5.90
C THR A 137 -42.25 -66.06 4.85
N ALA A 138 -42.17 -66.87 3.79
CA ALA A 138 -41.21 -66.64 2.71
C ALA A 138 -41.49 -65.33 1.96
N VAL A 139 -42.75 -65.03 1.66
CA VAL A 139 -43.16 -63.76 1.03
C VAL A 139 -42.77 -62.57 1.92
N LYS A 140 -42.98 -62.66 3.24
CA LYS A 140 -42.56 -61.61 4.18
C LYS A 140 -41.05 -61.45 4.22
N GLN A 141 -40.29 -62.54 4.21
CA GLN A 141 -38.82 -62.52 4.17
C GLN A 141 -38.30 -61.85 2.90
N ALA A 142 -38.83 -62.22 1.73
CA ALA A 142 -38.48 -61.60 0.46
C ALA A 142 -38.87 -60.11 0.44
N ALA A 143 -40.05 -59.75 0.93
CA ALA A 143 -40.49 -58.36 1.01
C ALA A 143 -39.59 -57.51 1.93
N LEU A 144 -39.17 -58.05 3.09
CA LEU A 144 -38.23 -57.37 4.00
C LEU A 144 -36.86 -57.19 3.35
N ALA A 145 -36.33 -58.22 2.70
CA ALA A 145 -35.05 -58.11 2.00
C ALA A 145 -35.11 -57.13 0.83
N ALA A 146 -36.24 -57.06 0.11
CA ALA A 146 -36.47 -56.09 -0.95
C ALA A 146 -36.51 -54.66 -0.40
N ILE A 147 -37.28 -54.38 0.65
CA ILE A 147 -37.35 -53.02 1.21
C ILE A 147 -36.04 -52.58 1.87
N GLN A 148 -35.31 -53.49 2.52
CA GLN A 148 -34.00 -53.20 3.10
C GLN A 148 -32.93 -52.97 2.03
N SER A 149 -33.16 -53.37 0.78
CA SER A 149 -32.29 -53.00 -0.35
C SER A 149 -32.59 -51.61 -0.89
N ALA A 150 -33.72 -51.01 -0.52
CA ALA A 150 -34.06 -49.66 -0.89
C ALA A 150 -33.19 -48.64 -0.16
N ALA A 151 -32.86 -47.56 -0.85
CA ALA A 151 -32.36 -46.35 -0.21
C ALA A 151 -33.52 -45.66 0.53
N GLU A 152 -33.23 -45.02 1.65
CA GLU A 152 -34.20 -44.16 2.33
C GLU A 152 -34.64 -43.01 1.41
N LYS A 153 -35.95 -42.75 1.38
CA LYS A 153 -36.54 -41.58 0.74
C LYS A 153 -35.94 -40.36 1.40
N GLN A 154 -34.99 -39.74 0.70
CA GLN A 154 -34.63 -38.39 1.02
C GLN A 154 -35.86 -37.55 0.67
N ASP A 155 -36.44 -36.87 1.66
CA ASP A 155 -37.28 -35.73 1.35
C ASP A 155 -36.50 -34.87 0.37
N PRO A 156 -37.11 -34.38 -0.73
CA PRO A 156 -36.43 -33.44 -1.58
C PRO A 156 -36.00 -32.32 -0.66
N THR A 157 -34.69 -32.25 -0.41
CA THR A 157 -34.08 -31.02 0.04
C THR A 157 -34.62 -29.99 -0.94
N PRO A 158 -35.26 -28.90 -0.48
CA PRO A 158 -35.63 -27.83 -1.38
C PRO A 158 -34.35 -27.55 -2.16
N VAL A 159 -34.38 -27.82 -3.48
CA VAL A 159 -33.33 -27.33 -4.34
C VAL A 159 -33.46 -25.83 -4.13
N GLU A 160 -32.53 -25.24 -3.38
CA GLU A 160 -32.53 -23.82 -3.12
C GLU A 160 -32.44 -23.17 -4.49
N VAL A 161 -33.59 -22.72 -4.99
CA VAL A 161 -33.69 -22.09 -6.30
C VAL A 161 -32.92 -20.79 -6.17
N LYS A 162 -31.77 -20.73 -6.84
CA LYS A 162 -30.90 -19.56 -6.83
C LYS A 162 -31.64 -18.44 -7.52
N THR A 163 -32.00 -17.43 -6.74
CA THR A 163 -32.82 -16.30 -7.19
C THR A 163 -32.04 -15.00 -7.29
N ASP A 164 -30.80 -14.96 -6.78
CA ASP A 164 -29.94 -13.77 -6.78
C ASP A 164 -29.75 -13.18 -8.19
N GLY A 165 -29.56 -14.04 -9.20
CA GLY A 165 -29.44 -13.62 -10.60
C GLY A 165 -30.71 -12.96 -11.13
N LEU A 166 -31.86 -13.62 -10.92
CA LEU A 166 -33.18 -13.10 -11.32
C LEU A 166 -33.53 -11.80 -10.58
N GLN A 167 -33.20 -11.70 -9.28
CA GLN A 167 -33.46 -10.53 -8.47
C GLN A 167 -32.59 -9.33 -8.87
N ALA A 168 -31.33 -9.58 -9.27
CA ALA A 168 -30.46 -8.57 -9.86
C ALA A 168 -31.02 -8.07 -11.22
N SER A 169 -31.46 -8.98 -12.10
CA SER A 169 -32.08 -8.60 -13.38
C SER A 169 -33.38 -7.81 -13.21
N ILE A 170 -34.24 -8.18 -12.24
CA ILE A 170 -35.45 -7.42 -11.90
C ILE A 170 -35.10 -6.01 -11.44
N THR A 171 -34.15 -5.87 -10.51
CA THR A 171 -33.70 -4.56 -10.01
C THR A 171 -33.12 -3.70 -11.13
N ALA A 172 -32.30 -4.28 -12.01
CA ALA A 172 -31.71 -3.59 -13.15
C ALA A 172 -32.77 -3.10 -14.16
N ALA A 173 -33.83 -3.89 -14.34
CA ALA A 173 -34.94 -3.56 -15.23
C ALA A 173 -35.88 -2.50 -14.62
N GLU A 174 -36.18 -2.57 -13.32
CA GLU A 174 -36.96 -1.55 -12.59
C GLU A 174 -36.26 -0.19 -12.51
N GLY A 175 -34.93 -0.17 -12.59
CA GLY A 175 -34.14 1.06 -12.67
C GLY A 175 -34.14 1.75 -14.04
N LYS A 176 -34.83 1.21 -15.05
CA LYS A 176 -34.97 1.84 -16.38
C LYS A 176 -36.14 2.82 -16.40
N ASN A 177 -36.06 3.86 -17.22
CA ASN A 177 -37.12 4.86 -17.37
C ASN A 177 -37.89 4.65 -18.67
N GLN A 178 -39.23 4.61 -18.59
CA GLN A 178 -40.11 4.42 -19.74
C GLN A 178 -39.92 5.48 -20.83
N ALA A 179 -39.52 6.70 -20.46
CA ALA A 179 -39.38 7.82 -21.38
C ALA A 179 -38.23 7.65 -22.40
N ASP A 180 -37.22 6.84 -22.06
CA ASP A 180 -36.00 6.67 -22.86
C ASP A 180 -36.17 5.72 -24.05
N TYR A 181 -37.24 4.92 -24.06
CA TYR A 181 -37.39 3.80 -24.97
C TYR A 181 -38.68 3.89 -25.81
N THR A 182 -38.70 3.19 -26.94
CA THR A 182 -39.90 3.07 -27.77
C THR A 182 -40.99 2.33 -26.99
N GLU A 183 -42.26 2.72 -27.18
CA GLU A 183 -43.40 2.10 -26.49
C GLU A 183 -43.47 0.58 -26.73
N ALA A 184 -43.10 0.14 -27.94
CA ALA A 184 -43.07 -1.27 -28.32
C ALA A 184 -42.00 -2.06 -27.53
N SER A 185 -40.78 -1.54 -27.43
CA SER A 185 -39.69 -2.23 -26.71
C SER A 185 -39.91 -2.19 -25.19
N TRP A 186 -40.45 -1.07 -24.67
CA TRP A 186 -40.81 -0.93 -23.25
C TRP A 186 -41.93 -1.88 -22.82
N THR A 187 -42.95 -2.06 -23.66
CA THR A 187 -44.05 -2.99 -23.38
C THR A 187 -43.54 -4.42 -23.28
N ASN A 188 -42.68 -4.84 -24.21
CA ASN A 188 -42.06 -6.17 -24.18
C ASN A 188 -41.23 -6.39 -22.90
N MET A 189 -40.40 -5.41 -22.50
CA MET A 189 -39.63 -5.48 -21.26
C MET A 189 -40.54 -5.55 -20.01
N THR A 190 -41.62 -4.77 -19.97
CA THR A 190 -42.57 -4.75 -18.83
C THR A 190 -43.33 -6.08 -18.69
N GLU A 191 -43.71 -6.70 -19.80
CA GLU A 191 -44.31 -8.04 -19.82
C GLU A 191 -43.35 -9.09 -19.24
N LYS A 192 -42.08 -9.08 -19.67
CA LYS A 192 -41.06 -10.01 -19.14
C LYS A 192 -40.72 -9.74 -17.68
N LEU A 193 -40.71 -8.48 -17.25
CA LEU A 193 -40.53 -8.10 -15.85
C LEU A 193 -41.65 -8.66 -14.97
N THR A 194 -42.90 -8.60 -15.45
CA THR A 194 -44.06 -9.17 -14.74
C THR A 194 -43.93 -10.69 -14.62
N ALA A 195 -43.53 -11.37 -15.70
CA ALA A 195 -43.28 -12.81 -15.69
C ALA A 195 -42.11 -13.20 -14.75
N ALA A 196 -41.03 -12.41 -14.73
CA ALA A 196 -39.88 -12.60 -13.86
C ALA A 196 -40.24 -12.46 -12.37
N LYS A 197 -41.05 -11.46 -12.01
CA LYS A 197 -41.56 -11.28 -10.63
C LYS A 197 -42.42 -12.46 -10.19
N ALA A 198 -43.30 -12.96 -11.07
CA ALA A 198 -44.11 -14.14 -10.78
C ALA A 198 -43.24 -15.40 -10.60
N ALA A 199 -42.21 -15.58 -11.42
CA ALA A 199 -41.26 -16.69 -11.28
C ALA A 199 -40.46 -16.61 -9.97
N LEU A 200 -40.06 -15.40 -9.54
CA LEU A 200 -39.37 -15.16 -8.28
C LEU A 200 -40.27 -15.47 -7.06
N GLU A 201 -41.58 -15.23 -7.16
CA GLU A 201 -42.54 -15.53 -6.11
C GLU A 201 -42.80 -17.03 -5.99
N VAL A 202 -43.10 -17.71 -7.11
CA VAL A 202 -43.47 -19.13 -7.15
C VAL A 202 -42.27 -20.05 -6.91
N LYS A 203 -41.08 -19.69 -7.42
CA LYS A 203 -39.84 -20.49 -7.33
C LYS A 203 -40.04 -21.96 -7.74
N GLU A 204 -40.76 -22.16 -8.85
CA GLU A 204 -41.23 -23.48 -9.30
C GLU A 204 -40.07 -24.47 -9.56
N SER A 205 -39.00 -24.00 -10.21
CA SER A 205 -37.77 -24.76 -10.46
C SER A 205 -36.61 -23.84 -10.84
N GLN A 206 -35.36 -24.33 -10.78
CA GLN A 206 -34.20 -23.57 -11.26
C GLN A 206 -34.28 -23.26 -12.75
N GLU A 207 -34.76 -24.22 -13.55
CA GLU A 207 -34.96 -24.02 -14.98
C GLU A 207 -35.98 -22.91 -15.27
N ALA A 208 -37.05 -22.81 -14.47
CA ALA A 208 -38.03 -21.74 -14.59
C ALA A 208 -37.45 -20.37 -14.20
N VAL A 209 -36.63 -20.31 -13.15
CA VAL A 209 -35.96 -19.06 -12.73
C VAL A 209 -34.89 -18.63 -13.74
N ASP A 210 -34.07 -19.56 -14.24
CA ASP A 210 -33.06 -19.27 -15.25
C ASP A 210 -33.70 -18.85 -16.58
N ALA A 211 -34.81 -19.49 -16.98
CA ALA A 211 -35.56 -19.11 -18.18
C ALA A 211 -36.19 -17.72 -18.05
N ALA A 212 -36.78 -17.41 -16.88
CA ALA A 212 -37.34 -16.09 -16.61
C ALA A 212 -36.26 -15.00 -16.57
N GLN A 213 -35.11 -15.29 -15.96
CA GLN A 213 -33.96 -14.39 -15.94
C GLN A 213 -33.48 -14.11 -17.36
N LYS A 214 -33.22 -15.16 -18.16
CA LYS A 214 -32.78 -15.04 -19.54
C LYS A 214 -33.76 -14.24 -20.40
N ALA A 215 -35.06 -14.50 -20.26
CA ALA A 215 -36.09 -13.77 -21.00
C ALA A 215 -36.16 -12.28 -20.64
N LEU A 216 -35.95 -11.95 -19.36
CA LEU A 216 -35.86 -10.56 -18.91
C LEU A 216 -34.58 -9.88 -19.43
N ASP A 217 -33.43 -10.54 -19.34
CA ASP A 217 -32.15 -10.03 -19.84
C ASP A 217 -32.20 -9.78 -21.36
N GLU A 218 -32.80 -10.70 -22.13
CA GLU A 218 -33.02 -10.53 -23.57
C GLU A 218 -33.95 -9.35 -23.88
N ALA A 219 -35.01 -9.15 -23.10
CA ALA A 219 -35.93 -8.02 -23.31
C ALA A 219 -35.31 -6.68 -22.93
N VAL A 220 -34.47 -6.64 -21.88
CA VAL A 220 -33.68 -5.46 -21.51
C VAL A 220 -32.64 -5.14 -22.59
N ALA A 221 -31.99 -6.16 -23.17
CA ALA A 221 -31.03 -5.98 -24.26
C ALA A 221 -31.70 -5.54 -25.58
N ALA A 222 -32.97 -5.89 -25.78
CA ALA A 222 -33.78 -5.52 -26.93
C ALA A 222 -34.51 -4.17 -26.77
N LEU A 223 -34.24 -3.41 -25.70
CA LEU A 223 -34.77 -2.07 -25.53
C LEU A 223 -34.24 -1.14 -26.64
N GLU A 224 -35.17 -0.52 -27.36
CA GLU A 224 -34.86 0.40 -28.45
C GLU A 224 -35.05 1.82 -27.95
N ILE A 225 -33.99 2.64 -28.04
CA ILE A 225 -34.02 4.04 -27.62
C ILE A 225 -35.03 4.78 -28.49
N LYS A 226 -35.90 5.58 -27.86
CA LYS A 226 -36.85 6.43 -28.58
C LYS A 226 -36.07 7.42 -29.47
N PRO A 227 -36.28 7.46 -30.80
CA PRO A 227 -35.60 8.43 -31.65
C PRO A 227 -35.98 9.86 -31.24
N SER A 228 -34.99 10.71 -31.03
CA SER A 228 -35.17 12.12 -30.70
C SER A 228 -35.66 12.88 -31.94
N GLU A 229 -36.96 13.14 -32.02
CA GLU A 229 -37.51 14.21 -32.87
C GLU A 229 -37.38 15.55 -32.12
N PRO A 230 -36.94 16.64 -32.77
CA PRO A 230 -36.65 17.89 -32.08
C PRO A 230 -37.97 18.59 -31.74
N GLU A 231 -38.45 18.36 -30.53
CA GLU A 231 -39.61 19.06 -29.98
C GLU A 231 -39.13 20.21 -29.07
N THR A 232 -39.60 21.40 -29.42
CA THR A 232 -39.36 22.65 -28.72
C THR A 232 -39.85 22.60 -27.27
N PRO A 233 -39.09 23.18 -26.31
CA PRO A 233 -39.44 23.11 -24.89
C PRO A 233 -40.77 23.80 -24.58
N ASP A 234 -41.66 23.09 -23.89
CA ASP A 234 -42.89 23.63 -23.30
C ASP A 234 -42.54 24.50 -22.09
N VAL A 235 -42.76 25.81 -22.25
CA VAL A 235 -42.36 26.87 -21.32
C VAL A 235 -43.52 27.20 -20.39
N THR A 236 -43.80 26.35 -19.40
CA THR A 236 -44.80 26.69 -18.37
C THR A 236 -44.38 26.46 -16.91
N THR A 237 -43.26 25.79 -16.61
CA THR A 237 -42.78 25.60 -15.22
C THR A 237 -41.25 25.60 -15.03
N GLY A 238 -40.52 26.63 -15.50
CA GLY A 238 -39.06 26.76 -15.31
C GLY A 238 -38.22 25.70 -16.03
N THR A 239 -36.93 25.97 -16.25
CA THR A 239 -36.02 25.06 -16.97
C THR A 239 -34.96 24.52 -16.03
N TYR A 240 -34.64 23.23 -16.11
CA TYR A 240 -33.55 22.64 -15.35
C TYR A 240 -32.27 22.62 -16.18
N VAL A 241 -31.16 22.99 -15.57
CA VAL A 241 -29.83 23.00 -16.20
C VAL A 241 -28.80 22.40 -15.25
N LEU A 242 -27.74 21.83 -15.79
CA LEU A 242 -26.51 21.57 -15.05
C LEU A 242 -25.62 22.81 -15.19
N MET A 243 -25.17 23.43 -14.10
CA MET A 243 -24.46 24.72 -14.13
C MET A 243 -23.18 24.68 -13.30
N ASN A 244 -22.13 25.35 -13.78
CA ASN A 244 -20.91 25.61 -13.03
C ASN A 244 -21.15 26.72 -11.99
N ILE A 245 -21.01 26.39 -10.71
CA ILE A 245 -21.27 27.29 -9.57
C ILE A 245 -19.99 27.42 -8.73
N PRO A 246 -19.43 28.64 -8.56
CA PRO A 246 -18.32 28.88 -7.63
C PRO A 246 -18.62 28.37 -6.21
N TYR A 247 -17.59 27.90 -5.47
CA TYR A 247 -17.80 27.33 -4.13
C TYR A 247 -18.49 28.29 -3.15
N ASP A 248 -18.16 29.58 -3.21
CA ASP A 248 -18.69 30.59 -2.30
C ASP A 248 -20.19 30.80 -2.52
N GLN A 249 -20.65 30.66 -3.76
CA GLN A 249 -22.05 30.72 -4.16
C GLN A 249 -22.78 29.39 -3.90
N PHE A 250 -22.11 28.26 -4.13
CA PHE A 250 -22.69 26.94 -3.92
C PHE A 250 -23.06 26.72 -2.45
N TYR A 251 -22.13 27.01 -1.54
CA TYR A 251 -22.32 26.82 -0.09
C TYR A 251 -23.07 27.95 0.61
N ALA A 252 -23.25 29.12 -0.02
CA ALA A 252 -23.82 30.32 0.61
C ALA A 252 -25.15 30.09 1.36
N ALA A 253 -26.02 29.23 0.84
CA ALA A 253 -27.34 28.96 1.42
C ALA A 253 -27.42 27.66 2.23
N ASP A 254 -26.43 26.78 2.13
CA ASP A 254 -26.41 25.48 2.82
C ASP A 254 -25.48 25.47 4.05
N VAL A 255 -24.62 26.48 4.20
CA VAL A 255 -23.62 26.56 5.26
C VAL A 255 -23.89 27.73 6.20
N ASN A 256 -24.16 27.44 7.47
CA ASN A 256 -24.23 28.44 8.52
C ASN A 256 -22.83 28.77 9.09
N ASN A 257 -22.05 29.59 8.36
CA ASN A 257 -20.75 30.08 8.83
C ASN A 257 -20.46 31.51 8.32
N SER A 258 -19.63 32.24 9.06
CA SER A 258 -19.23 33.62 8.78
C SER A 258 -18.11 33.75 7.73
N VAL A 259 -17.36 32.68 7.49
CA VAL A 259 -16.24 32.64 6.53
C VAL A 259 -16.73 32.03 5.21
N LYS A 260 -16.38 32.65 4.08
CA LYS A 260 -16.75 32.15 2.75
C LYS A 260 -15.89 30.95 2.36
N VAL A 261 -16.48 30.06 1.56
CA VAL A 261 -15.78 28.91 0.99
C VAL A 261 -15.24 29.29 -0.39
N ASP A 262 -13.97 29.70 -0.45
CA ASP A 262 -13.35 30.17 -1.71
C ASP A 262 -12.81 29.03 -2.58
N ALA A 263 -12.37 29.37 -3.80
CA ALA A 263 -11.69 28.46 -4.71
C ALA A 263 -10.42 27.84 -4.08
N PHE A 264 -10.05 26.64 -4.51
CA PHE A 264 -8.88 25.93 -3.99
C PHE A 264 -7.74 25.88 -5.01
N THR A 265 -6.55 26.33 -4.61
CA THR A 265 -5.34 26.26 -5.43
C THR A 265 -4.53 24.99 -5.18
N SER A 266 -4.05 24.32 -6.23
CA SER A 266 -3.18 23.14 -6.09
C SER A 266 -1.77 23.38 -6.62
N ALA A 267 -0.76 22.97 -5.86
CA ALA A 267 0.64 22.93 -6.32
C ALA A 267 0.83 21.93 -7.48
N THR A 268 -0.04 20.91 -7.59
CA THR A 268 0.01 19.91 -8.65
C THR A 268 -1.12 20.14 -9.64
N LYS A 269 -0.90 21.07 -10.58
CA LYS A 269 -1.89 21.53 -11.56
C LYS A 269 -2.58 20.40 -12.36
N ASN A 270 -1.87 19.31 -12.62
CA ASN A 270 -2.45 18.15 -13.32
C ASN A 270 -3.58 17.47 -12.53
N LYS A 271 -3.55 17.50 -11.19
CA LYS A 271 -4.61 16.89 -10.36
C LYS A 271 -5.94 17.61 -10.51
N VAL A 272 -5.91 18.95 -10.55
CA VAL A 272 -7.08 19.81 -10.79
C VAL A 272 -7.78 19.40 -12.08
N ARG A 273 -6.99 19.13 -13.12
CA ARG A 273 -7.45 18.76 -14.46
C ARG A 273 -7.74 17.27 -14.66
N THR A 274 -7.72 16.46 -13.60
CA THR A 274 -7.97 15.01 -13.68
C THR A 274 -9.35 14.68 -13.10
N GLY A 275 -10.37 14.53 -13.97
CA GLY A 275 -11.76 14.34 -13.55
C GLY A 275 -12.02 13.08 -12.71
N SER A 276 -11.18 12.04 -12.76
CA SER A 276 -11.31 10.90 -11.85
C SER A 276 -10.94 11.22 -10.38
N LEU A 277 -10.28 12.34 -10.12
CA LEU A 277 -9.92 12.82 -8.79
C LEU A 277 -10.81 13.97 -8.33
N THR A 278 -11.33 14.75 -9.26
CA THR A 278 -12.06 16.00 -9.01
C THR A 278 -13.44 16.01 -9.68
N GLY A 279 -13.99 14.82 -9.96
CA GLY A 279 -15.26 14.66 -10.67
C GLY A 279 -16.41 15.33 -9.90
N GLY A 280 -17.17 16.18 -10.61
CA GLY A 280 -18.22 17.02 -10.03
C GLY A 280 -17.77 18.45 -9.69
N SER A 281 -16.47 18.70 -9.70
CA SER A 281 -15.92 20.06 -9.70
C SER A 281 -15.67 20.59 -11.11
N TYR A 282 -15.34 21.88 -11.24
CA TYR A 282 -14.84 22.45 -12.49
C TYR A 282 -13.70 23.45 -12.25
N HIS A 283 -12.95 23.71 -13.31
CA HIS A 283 -11.93 24.75 -13.36
C HIS A 283 -12.11 25.59 -14.63
N VAL A 284 -11.78 26.88 -14.55
CA VAL A 284 -12.02 27.82 -15.67
C VAL A 284 -10.90 27.85 -16.69
N ASP A 285 -9.69 27.41 -16.32
CA ASP A 285 -8.48 27.57 -17.14
C ASP A 285 -7.74 26.25 -17.38
N ALA A 286 -7.09 26.16 -18.55
CA ALA A 286 -6.25 25.02 -18.90
C ALA A 286 -4.92 24.96 -18.11
N SER A 287 -4.63 25.96 -17.28
CA SER A 287 -3.42 25.97 -16.46
C SER A 287 -3.55 25.00 -15.29
N GLY A 288 -4.78 24.79 -14.78
CA GLY A 288 -5.07 23.92 -13.63
C GLY A 288 -4.61 24.53 -12.31
N ASP A 289 -4.57 25.87 -12.21
CA ASP A 289 -4.09 26.57 -11.02
C ASP A 289 -5.05 26.39 -9.83
N GLU A 290 -6.35 26.33 -10.10
CA GLU A 290 -7.38 26.20 -9.07
C GLU A 290 -8.61 25.39 -9.51
N ILE A 291 -9.32 24.86 -8.52
CA ILE A 291 -10.69 24.39 -8.66
C ILE A 291 -11.59 25.54 -8.20
N THR A 292 -12.37 26.08 -9.15
CA THR A 292 -13.19 27.27 -8.93
C THR A 292 -14.50 26.95 -8.20
N GLY A 293 -15.08 25.77 -8.45
CA GLY A 293 -16.36 25.40 -7.86
C GLY A 293 -16.84 24.04 -8.34
N VAL A 294 -18.16 23.88 -8.41
CA VAL A 294 -18.84 22.61 -8.64
C VAL A 294 -19.88 22.71 -9.74
N THR A 295 -20.11 21.61 -10.44
CA THR A 295 -21.09 21.53 -11.52
C THR A 295 -22.35 20.87 -10.97
N PHE A 296 -23.42 21.65 -10.75
CA PHE A 296 -24.60 21.21 -9.99
C PHE A 296 -25.93 21.46 -10.71
N PRO A 297 -26.97 20.62 -10.50
CA PRO A 297 -28.29 20.86 -11.09
C PRO A 297 -28.98 22.11 -10.50
N VAL A 298 -29.52 22.94 -11.38
CA VAL A 298 -30.15 24.22 -11.05
C VAL A 298 -31.49 24.35 -11.75
N LYS A 299 -32.51 24.77 -11.02
CA LYS A 299 -33.80 25.20 -11.56
C LYS A 299 -33.73 26.70 -11.85
N VAL A 300 -33.87 27.04 -13.11
CA VAL A 300 -33.82 28.42 -13.62
C VAL A 300 -35.26 28.95 -13.75
N PRO A 301 -35.58 30.10 -13.13
CA PRO A 301 -36.87 30.75 -13.29
C PRO A 301 -37.20 31.03 -14.75
N ALA A 302 -38.47 30.88 -15.12
CA ALA A 302 -38.92 31.17 -16.48
C ALA A 302 -38.62 32.62 -16.87
N GLY A 303 -38.10 32.83 -18.08
CA GLY A 303 -37.74 34.16 -18.59
C GLY A 303 -36.37 34.68 -18.14
N THR A 304 -35.58 33.89 -17.40
CA THR A 304 -34.18 34.26 -17.08
C THR A 304 -33.33 34.26 -18.35
N ASP A 305 -32.64 35.37 -18.62
CA ASP A 305 -31.70 35.48 -19.74
C ASP A 305 -30.33 34.88 -19.39
N LEU A 306 -30.03 33.71 -19.97
CA LEU A 306 -28.74 33.05 -19.83
C LEU A 306 -27.79 33.30 -21.02
N SER A 307 -28.17 34.12 -22.01
CA SER A 307 -27.41 34.31 -23.26
C SER A 307 -26.00 34.87 -23.07
N LYS A 308 -25.72 35.46 -21.89
CA LYS A 308 -24.40 35.97 -21.50
C LYS A 308 -23.44 34.88 -21.05
N TYR A 309 -23.95 33.68 -20.74
CA TYR A 309 -23.18 32.56 -20.25
C TYR A 309 -23.01 31.49 -21.33
N THR A 310 -21.95 30.71 -21.23
CA THR A 310 -21.63 29.69 -22.23
C THR A 310 -22.58 28.50 -22.09
N GLN A 311 -23.38 28.24 -23.11
CA GLN A 311 -24.17 27.02 -23.21
C GLN A 311 -23.31 25.88 -23.77
N ILE A 312 -23.27 24.77 -23.05
CA ILE A 312 -22.72 23.49 -23.46
C ILE A 312 -23.86 22.64 -24.04
N THR A 313 -23.58 21.96 -25.14
CA THR A 313 -24.53 21.10 -25.88
C THR A 313 -23.94 19.70 -26.05
N ASP A 314 -24.73 18.74 -26.55
CA ASP A 314 -24.26 17.37 -26.81
C ASP A 314 -23.07 17.29 -27.77
N ASP A 315 -22.97 18.25 -28.69
CA ASP A 315 -21.85 18.36 -29.64
C ASP A 315 -20.59 19.01 -29.04
N SER A 316 -20.68 19.55 -27.83
CA SER A 316 -19.56 20.22 -27.18
C SER A 316 -18.50 19.21 -26.73
N LYS A 317 -17.23 19.57 -26.87
CA LYS A 317 -16.10 18.71 -26.51
C LYS A 317 -14.93 19.52 -25.99
N VAL A 318 -14.29 19.04 -24.92
CA VAL A 318 -12.99 19.51 -24.44
C VAL A 318 -12.06 18.31 -24.22
N SER A 319 -10.84 18.40 -24.74
CA SER A 319 -9.82 17.36 -24.60
C SER A 319 -8.73 17.86 -23.67
N ILE A 320 -8.52 17.17 -22.55
CA ILE A 320 -7.54 17.54 -21.54
C ILE A 320 -6.42 16.52 -21.55
N THR A 321 -5.19 17.00 -21.75
CA THR A 321 -3.98 16.18 -21.63
C THR A 321 -3.26 16.52 -20.33
N VAL A 322 -3.01 15.49 -19.51
CA VAL A 322 -2.24 15.58 -18.26
C VAL A 322 -0.97 14.73 -18.36
N THR A 323 0.15 15.24 -17.86
CA THR A 323 1.42 14.51 -17.83
C THR A 323 1.70 13.99 -16.41
N ASN A 324 1.50 12.70 -16.17
CA ASN A 324 1.77 12.07 -14.89
C ASN A 324 3.04 11.21 -14.97
N ARG A 325 4.04 11.51 -14.14
CA ARG A 325 5.33 10.77 -14.09
C ARG A 325 6.03 10.63 -15.45
N GLY A 326 5.91 11.63 -16.32
CA GLY A 326 6.50 11.63 -17.67
C GLY A 326 5.69 10.88 -18.73
N GLN A 327 4.51 10.36 -18.40
CA GLN A 327 3.55 9.79 -19.34
C GLN A 327 2.37 10.75 -19.53
N GLU A 328 1.99 10.98 -20.79
CA GLU A 328 0.83 11.79 -21.14
C GLU A 328 -0.42 10.92 -21.23
N SER A 329 -1.52 11.40 -20.67
CA SER A 329 -2.85 10.81 -20.78
C SER A 329 -3.81 11.90 -21.24
N THR A 330 -4.60 11.61 -22.27
CA THR A 330 -5.62 12.52 -22.80
C THR A 330 -6.99 11.95 -22.50
N THR A 331 -7.86 12.78 -21.93
CA THR A 331 -9.26 12.46 -21.66
C THR A 331 -10.15 13.43 -22.43
N ASP A 332 -11.11 12.88 -23.15
CA ASP A 332 -12.11 13.63 -23.90
C ASP A 332 -13.38 13.74 -23.04
N TYR A 333 -13.81 14.97 -22.78
CA TYR A 333 -15.07 15.29 -22.11
C TYR A 333 -16.04 15.82 -23.16
N THR A 334 -17.20 15.18 -23.29
CA THR A 334 -18.18 15.46 -24.34
C THR A 334 -19.56 15.73 -23.76
N GLY A 335 -20.39 16.47 -24.47
CA GLY A 335 -21.73 16.83 -24.00
C GLY A 335 -21.65 17.59 -22.67
N LYS A 336 -22.52 17.24 -21.72
CA LYS A 336 -22.54 17.83 -20.37
C LYS A 336 -21.20 17.80 -19.65
N ASP A 337 -20.35 16.79 -19.88
CA ASP A 337 -19.07 16.65 -19.19
C ASP A 337 -18.06 17.71 -19.64
N ALA A 338 -18.28 18.36 -20.79
CA ALA A 338 -17.46 19.49 -21.23
C ALA A 338 -17.55 20.73 -20.32
N LEU A 339 -18.49 20.75 -19.37
CA LEU A 339 -18.53 21.74 -18.29
C LEU A 339 -17.29 21.70 -17.39
N PHE A 340 -16.56 20.58 -17.34
CA PHE A 340 -15.42 20.38 -16.45
C PHE A 340 -14.30 21.41 -16.62
N GLU A 341 -14.02 21.83 -17.85
CA GLU A 341 -13.08 22.94 -18.17
C GLU A 341 -13.84 24.04 -18.92
N SER A 342 -14.64 24.82 -18.18
CA SER A 342 -15.48 25.89 -18.72
C SER A 342 -15.65 27.03 -17.72
N ALA A 343 -16.07 28.20 -18.19
CA ALA A 343 -16.28 29.38 -17.35
C ALA A 343 -17.31 29.12 -16.21
N SER A 344 -17.24 29.95 -15.16
CA SER A 344 -18.29 30.00 -14.14
C SER A 344 -19.63 30.34 -14.78
N HIS A 345 -20.70 29.72 -14.28
CA HIS A 345 -22.08 29.83 -14.76
C HIS A 345 -22.32 29.30 -16.18
N SER A 346 -21.32 28.68 -16.82
CA SER A 346 -21.57 27.83 -18.00
C SER A 346 -22.60 26.76 -17.66
N TYR A 347 -23.47 26.41 -18.61
CA TYR A 347 -24.61 25.54 -18.33
C TYR A 347 -24.93 24.57 -19.48
N TYR A 348 -25.55 23.45 -19.14
CA TYR A 348 -26.09 22.45 -20.06
C TYR A 348 -27.58 22.22 -19.72
N THR A 349 -28.47 22.27 -20.72
CA THR A 349 -29.91 22.13 -20.49
C THR A 349 -30.29 20.67 -20.24
N LEU A 350 -31.02 20.40 -19.15
CA LEU A 350 -31.52 19.06 -18.83
C LEU A 350 -32.89 18.83 -19.47
N SER A 351 -33.08 17.67 -20.08
CA SER A 351 -34.37 17.23 -20.63
C SER A 351 -35.37 16.82 -19.55
N GLU A 352 -34.87 16.34 -18.41
CA GLU A 352 -35.66 15.85 -17.29
C GLU A 352 -35.39 16.63 -16.02
N LYS A 353 -36.37 16.61 -15.10
CA LYS A 353 -36.22 17.18 -13.77
C LYS A 353 -35.22 16.33 -12.96
N PRO A 354 -34.12 16.89 -12.46
CA PRO A 354 -33.19 16.17 -11.60
C PRO A 354 -33.83 15.83 -10.24
N SER A 355 -33.37 14.75 -9.61
CA SER A 355 -33.84 14.28 -8.29
C SER A 355 -33.56 15.28 -7.16
N TYR A 356 -32.55 16.12 -7.34
CA TYR A 356 -32.22 17.25 -6.48
C TYR A 356 -31.66 18.42 -7.31
N TYR A 357 -31.82 19.65 -6.81
CA TYR A 357 -31.39 20.87 -7.49
C TYR A 357 -31.31 22.05 -6.53
N LYS A 358 -30.60 23.11 -6.94
CA LYS A 358 -30.70 24.44 -6.32
C LYS A 358 -31.63 25.35 -7.13
N GLU A 359 -32.30 26.29 -6.49
CA GLU A 359 -33.08 27.32 -7.19
C GLU A 359 -32.22 28.55 -7.46
N LEU A 360 -32.19 29.00 -8.71
CA LEU A 360 -31.51 30.22 -9.10
C LEU A 360 -32.38 31.44 -8.76
N THR A 361 -31.77 32.46 -8.17
CA THR A 361 -32.34 33.80 -8.04
C THR A 361 -31.44 34.80 -8.78
N VAL A 362 -32.04 35.65 -9.58
CA VAL A 362 -31.35 36.79 -10.21
C VAL A 362 -31.54 38.00 -9.31
N ASN A 363 -30.43 38.50 -8.76
CA ASN A 363 -30.43 39.65 -7.86
C ASN A 363 -30.69 40.96 -8.64
N GLU A 364 -30.99 42.04 -7.93
CA GLU A 364 -31.26 43.36 -8.55
C GLU A 364 -30.09 43.89 -9.40
N ASP A 365 -28.85 43.51 -9.05
CA ASP A 365 -27.63 43.86 -9.77
C ASP A 365 -27.34 42.96 -10.98
N GLY A 366 -28.20 41.97 -11.24
CA GLY A 366 -28.06 40.98 -12.32
C GLY A 366 -27.13 39.82 -11.99
N THR A 367 -26.59 39.73 -10.78
CA THR A 367 -25.80 38.57 -10.33
C THR A 367 -26.69 37.39 -9.93
N PHE A 368 -26.10 36.20 -9.90
CA PHE A 368 -26.81 34.97 -9.51
C PHE A 368 -26.58 34.65 -8.04
N SER A 369 -27.66 34.29 -7.35
CA SER A 369 -27.64 33.63 -6.04
C SER A 369 -28.35 32.29 -6.15
N PHE A 370 -27.96 31.34 -5.31
CA PHE A 370 -28.48 29.98 -5.32
C PHE A 370 -29.07 29.66 -3.95
N GLY A 371 -30.30 29.15 -3.94
CA GLY A 371 -30.97 28.72 -2.73
C GLY A 371 -30.36 27.46 -2.10
N ALA A 372 -30.91 27.07 -0.95
CA ALA A 372 -30.57 25.81 -0.31
C ALA A 372 -30.94 24.63 -1.22
N THR A 373 -30.17 23.55 -1.14
CA THR A 373 -30.37 22.38 -2.00
C THR A 373 -31.72 21.71 -1.72
N GLN A 374 -32.50 21.50 -2.77
CA GLN A 374 -33.81 20.84 -2.73
C GLN A 374 -33.68 19.40 -3.25
N GLY A 375 -34.28 18.43 -2.57
CA GLY A 375 -34.27 17.04 -3.02
C GLY A 375 -34.56 16.05 -1.89
N THR A 376 -34.66 14.77 -2.25
CA THR A 376 -34.78 13.69 -1.25
C THR A 376 -33.41 13.35 -0.69
N VAL A 377 -33.29 13.32 0.63
CA VAL A 377 -32.07 12.93 1.34
C VAL A 377 -32.16 11.46 1.74
N THR A 378 -31.12 10.71 1.42
CA THR A 378 -30.94 9.32 1.88
C THR A 378 -30.08 9.32 3.14
N THR A 379 -30.69 9.10 4.30
CA THR A 379 -29.95 9.00 5.57
C THR A 379 -29.32 7.61 5.74
N ILE A 380 -28.02 7.58 5.98
CA ILE A 380 -27.23 6.39 6.28
C ILE A 380 -27.03 6.33 7.80
N THR A 381 -27.59 5.29 8.42
CA THR A 381 -27.59 5.11 9.89
C THR A 381 -26.76 3.91 10.36
N GLU A 382 -26.44 2.99 9.44
CA GLU A 382 -25.69 1.77 9.71
C GLU A 382 -24.68 1.51 8.58
N GLY A 383 -23.68 0.68 8.83
CA GLY A 383 -22.68 0.28 7.83
C GLY A 383 -21.54 1.29 7.60
N VAL A 384 -21.58 2.46 8.23
CA VAL A 384 -20.50 3.45 8.20
C VAL A 384 -19.97 3.73 9.61
N THR A 385 -18.66 3.63 9.78
CA THR A 385 -17.97 3.98 11.04
C THR A 385 -17.17 5.26 10.87
N ALA A 386 -17.34 6.21 11.78
CA ALA A 386 -16.65 7.49 11.74
C ALA A 386 -15.52 7.52 12.77
N GLU A 387 -14.28 7.74 12.33
CA GLU A 387 -13.10 7.92 13.18
C GLU A 387 -12.45 9.27 12.93
N LEU A 388 -12.28 10.08 13.99
CA LEU A 388 -11.61 11.38 13.91
C LEU A 388 -10.18 11.25 14.44
N MET A 389 -9.22 11.42 13.54
CA MET A 389 -7.79 11.51 13.86
C MET A 389 -7.37 12.97 14.05
N THR A 390 -6.53 13.20 15.06
CA THR A 390 -5.93 14.52 15.35
C THR A 390 -4.48 14.64 14.88
N ASP A 391 -3.91 13.58 14.32
CA ASP A 391 -2.60 13.59 13.66
C ASP A 391 -2.79 13.13 12.21
N SER A 392 -2.63 14.05 11.26
CA SER A 392 -2.81 13.78 9.84
C SER A 392 -1.76 14.52 9.01
N LYS A 393 -1.39 13.92 7.88
CA LYS A 393 -0.54 14.56 6.85
C LYS A 393 -1.31 15.51 5.95
N TYR A 394 -2.63 15.55 6.09
CA TYR A 394 -3.56 16.22 5.19
C TYR A 394 -4.30 17.40 5.85
N GLY A 395 -4.02 17.67 7.13
CA GLY A 395 -4.64 18.75 7.89
C GLY A 395 -4.40 18.61 9.39
N ASP A 396 -5.07 19.43 10.17
CA ASP A 396 -5.07 19.31 11.63
C ASP A 396 -5.95 18.15 12.11
N TYR A 397 -7.01 17.83 11.36
CA TYR A 397 -7.89 16.71 11.64
C TYR A 397 -8.13 15.93 10.36
N GLN A 398 -8.41 14.65 10.52
CA GLN A 398 -8.89 13.78 9.45
C GLN A 398 -10.05 12.94 9.98
N LEU A 399 -11.16 12.95 9.26
CA LEU A 399 -12.34 12.14 9.51
C LEU A 399 -12.40 11.03 8.46
N ASP A 400 -12.26 9.80 8.93
CA ASP A 400 -12.41 8.60 8.12
C ASP A 400 -13.82 8.03 8.32
N LEU A 401 -14.50 7.77 7.21
CA LEU A 401 -15.88 7.26 7.13
C LEU A 401 -15.84 5.84 6.51
N ASP A 402 -15.32 4.90 7.27
CA ASP A 402 -15.15 3.51 6.85
C ASP A 402 -16.48 2.86 6.50
N GLY A 403 -16.54 2.16 5.36
CA GLY A 403 -17.76 1.54 4.81
C GLY A 403 -18.59 2.44 3.91
N LEU A 404 -18.32 3.76 3.86
CA LEU A 404 -19.08 4.68 3.00
C LEU A 404 -18.99 4.32 1.51
N THR A 405 -17.89 3.71 1.08
CA THR A 405 -17.67 3.32 -0.32
C THR A 405 -18.63 2.23 -0.83
N ASP A 406 -19.28 1.50 0.08
CA ASP A 406 -20.29 0.49 -0.27
C ASP A 406 -21.59 1.16 -0.74
N THR A 407 -21.85 2.39 -0.25
CA THR A 407 -23.01 3.20 -0.66
C THR A 407 -22.66 4.22 -1.73
N ILE A 408 -21.49 4.86 -1.62
CA ILE A 408 -20.98 5.85 -2.57
C ILE A 408 -19.68 5.29 -3.18
N PRO A 409 -19.75 4.56 -4.31
CA PRO A 409 -18.58 3.94 -4.91
C PRO A 409 -17.46 4.92 -5.22
N SER A 410 -16.22 4.44 -5.12
CA SER A 410 -15.04 5.21 -5.53
C SER A 410 -15.15 5.64 -7.00
N GLY A 411 -14.93 6.94 -7.27
CA GLY A 411 -15.07 7.52 -8.61
C GLY A 411 -16.45 8.12 -8.89
N THR A 412 -17.42 7.99 -7.97
CA THR A 412 -18.66 8.77 -8.03
C THR A 412 -18.31 10.26 -7.98
N ALA A 413 -18.86 11.05 -8.89
CA ALA A 413 -18.67 12.49 -8.87
C ALA A 413 -19.30 13.09 -7.60
N ILE A 414 -18.49 13.84 -6.86
CA ILE A 414 -18.89 14.56 -5.65
C ILE A 414 -19.07 16.02 -6.05
N TYR A 415 -20.22 16.58 -5.76
CA TYR A 415 -20.52 18.00 -5.99
C TYR A 415 -20.29 18.85 -4.76
N GLY A 416 -20.21 18.25 -3.57
CA GLY A 416 -19.93 18.97 -2.35
C GLY A 416 -20.12 18.08 -1.13
N VAL A 417 -19.47 18.46 -0.05
CA VAL A 417 -19.62 17.81 1.25
C VAL A 417 -19.77 18.88 2.31
N ILE A 418 -20.71 18.71 3.23
CA ILE A 418 -20.91 19.58 4.38
C ILE A 418 -20.73 18.74 5.64
N VAL A 419 -19.88 19.20 6.54
CA VAL A 419 -19.79 18.66 7.90
C VAL A 419 -20.60 19.58 8.81
N SER A 420 -21.62 19.04 9.47
CA SER A 420 -22.48 19.78 10.39
C SER A 420 -22.19 19.38 11.84
N THR A 421 -22.48 20.31 12.74
CA THR A 421 -22.26 20.13 14.17
C THR A 421 -23.54 20.34 14.97
N LYS A 422 -23.62 19.72 16.15
CA LYS A 422 -24.78 19.88 17.06
C LYS A 422 -24.99 21.31 17.53
N GLU A 423 -23.91 22.07 17.59
CA GLU A 423 -23.89 23.48 17.93
C GLU A 423 -24.46 24.37 16.81
N GLY A 424 -24.84 23.78 15.66
CA GLY A 424 -25.52 24.47 14.55
C GLY A 424 -24.58 25.17 13.57
N SER A 425 -23.29 24.82 13.60
CA SER A 425 -22.31 25.28 12.59
C SER A 425 -22.18 24.26 11.48
N ASP A 426 -22.03 24.75 10.26
CA ASP A 426 -21.82 23.92 9.07
C ASP A 426 -20.50 24.30 8.39
N TYR A 427 -19.86 23.32 7.76
CA TYR A 427 -18.56 23.50 7.13
C TYR A 427 -18.52 22.83 5.76
N GLY A 428 -18.64 23.64 4.70
CA GLY A 428 -18.49 23.19 3.32
C GLY A 428 -17.05 22.81 2.98
N MET A 429 -16.87 21.65 2.35
CA MET A 429 -15.59 21.02 2.03
C MET A 429 -15.24 21.16 0.54
N ARG A 430 -13.95 21.19 0.22
CA ARG A 430 -13.45 21.40 -1.15
C ARG A 430 -12.69 20.18 -1.66
N HIS A 431 -12.76 19.96 -2.96
CA HIS A 431 -11.95 18.94 -3.64
C HIS A 431 -10.46 19.24 -3.49
N LEU A 432 -9.65 18.18 -3.34
CA LEU A 432 -8.19 18.22 -3.18
C LEU A 432 -7.63 18.96 -1.96
N GLU A 433 -8.44 19.77 -1.26
CA GLU A 433 -8.10 20.36 0.03
C GLU A 433 -8.62 19.49 1.17
N ASN A 434 -9.92 19.20 1.14
CA ASN A 434 -10.61 18.53 2.23
C ASN A 434 -11.05 17.13 1.84
N ILE A 435 -11.61 16.98 0.64
CA ILE A 435 -12.11 15.71 0.13
C ILE A 435 -10.94 14.99 -0.54
N TRP A 436 -10.24 14.14 0.21
CA TRP A 436 -9.10 13.37 -0.31
C TRP A 436 -9.57 12.10 -0.99
N ARG A 437 -10.59 11.47 -0.42
CA ARG A 437 -11.35 10.37 -0.99
C ARG A 437 -12.82 10.53 -0.62
N VAL A 438 -13.66 9.69 -1.21
CA VAL A 438 -15.07 9.61 -0.81
C VAL A 438 -15.20 9.41 0.70
N SER A 439 -14.39 8.53 1.31
CA SER A 439 -14.44 8.19 2.73
C SER A 439 -13.39 8.90 3.61
N GLU A 440 -12.50 9.73 3.05
CA GLU A 440 -11.42 10.38 3.80
C GLU A 440 -11.53 11.90 3.65
N LEU A 441 -11.92 12.59 4.74
CA LEU A 441 -12.02 14.04 4.81
C LEU A 441 -10.94 14.59 5.73
N ALA A 442 -10.29 15.71 5.37
CA ALA A 442 -9.34 16.37 6.26
C ALA A 442 -9.51 17.89 6.24
N TRP A 443 -9.10 18.58 7.29
CA TRP A 443 -9.12 20.04 7.33
C TRP A 443 -8.08 20.59 8.29
N ALA A 444 -7.65 21.82 8.02
CA ALA A 444 -6.80 22.58 8.91
C ALA A 444 -7.62 23.65 9.64
N THR A 445 -7.24 23.94 10.88
CA THR A 445 -7.86 24.91 11.80
C THR A 445 -6.91 26.03 12.21
N GLY A 446 -5.67 26.00 11.70
CA GLY A 446 -4.69 27.08 11.81
C GLY A 446 -3.31 26.61 12.27
N PHE A 447 -3.18 25.35 12.72
CA PHE A 447 -1.89 24.78 13.12
C PHE A 447 -1.12 24.27 11.88
N THR A 448 -1.83 23.64 10.94
CA THR A 448 -1.30 23.29 9.63
C THR A 448 -1.58 24.39 8.61
N THR A 449 -0.55 25.14 8.22
CA THR A 449 -0.68 26.26 7.28
C THR A 449 -0.53 25.86 5.81
N ALA A 450 0.03 24.68 5.54
CA ALA A 450 0.17 24.16 4.19
C ALA A 450 0.19 22.62 4.15
N VAL A 451 -0.45 22.05 3.13
CA VAL A 451 -0.44 20.61 2.83
C VAL A 451 0.06 20.41 1.42
N HIS A 452 1.08 19.56 1.24
CA HIS A 452 1.73 19.36 -0.07
C HIS A 452 2.15 20.68 -0.76
N ASN A 453 2.66 21.63 0.02
CA ASN A 453 3.04 22.99 -0.41
C ASN A 453 1.89 23.86 -0.94
N CYS A 454 0.63 23.48 -0.66
CA CYS A 454 -0.56 24.30 -0.92
C CYS A 454 -0.99 24.95 0.39
N PRO A 455 -1.21 26.27 0.44
CA PRO A 455 -1.80 26.93 1.60
C PRO A 455 -3.15 26.31 1.96
N THR A 456 -3.47 26.25 3.26
CA THR A 456 -4.76 25.77 3.75
C THR A 456 -5.70 26.92 4.07
N SER A 457 -7.00 26.72 3.84
CA SER A 457 -8.08 27.67 4.11
C SER A 457 -8.64 27.48 5.52
N SER A 458 -7.74 27.58 6.50
CA SER A 458 -7.99 27.12 7.86
C SER A 458 -8.98 27.96 8.67
N GLU A 459 -9.16 29.25 8.33
CA GLU A 459 -10.02 30.16 9.08
C GLU A 459 -11.49 29.68 9.11
N HIS A 460 -11.94 29.02 8.03
CA HIS A 460 -13.29 28.48 7.94
C HIS A 460 -13.59 27.42 8.99
N TYR A 461 -12.61 26.58 9.33
CA TYR A 461 -12.79 25.41 10.21
C TYR A 461 -12.36 25.66 11.66
N LYS A 462 -11.77 26.82 11.95
CA LYS A 462 -11.19 27.13 13.27
C LYS A 462 -12.19 27.02 14.41
N ALA A 463 -13.43 27.45 14.18
CA ALA A 463 -14.50 27.39 15.17
C ALA A 463 -14.97 25.96 15.49
N MET A 464 -14.63 24.97 14.65
CA MET A 464 -15.06 23.58 14.82
C MET A 464 -14.41 22.91 16.04
N MET A 465 -13.24 23.39 16.48
CA MET A 465 -12.59 22.85 17.69
C MET A 465 -13.47 23.04 18.93
N GLY A 466 -13.71 21.96 19.65
CA GLY A 466 -14.59 21.93 20.82
C GLY A 466 -16.07 21.71 20.50
N GLN A 467 -16.45 21.59 19.22
CA GLN A 467 -17.81 21.26 18.77
C GLN A 467 -17.98 19.74 18.58
N HIS A 468 -19.22 19.30 18.35
CA HIS A 468 -19.57 17.91 18.11
C HIS A 468 -20.14 17.74 16.70
N ILE A 469 -19.42 17.02 15.84
CA ILE A 469 -19.92 16.66 14.51
C ILE A 469 -21.06 15.66 14.69
N ASP A 470 -22.23 15.92 14.12
CA ASP A 470 -23.37 15.00 14.20
C ASP A 470 -23.74 14.38 12.87
N LYS A 471 -23.41 15.04 11.77
CA LYS A 471 -23.63 14.50 10.43
C LYS A 471 -22.66 15.03 9.39
N VAL A 472 -22.54 14.25 8.32
CA VAL A 472 -21.85 14.64 7.09
C VAL A 472 -22.81 14.47 5.91
N THR A 473 -23.04 15.53 5.15
CA THR A 473 -23.93 15.52 3.98
C THR A 473 -23.10 15.53 2.71
N TYR A 474 -23.28 14.52 1.86
CA TYR A 474 -22.67 14.41 0.54
C TYR A 474 -23.69 14.74 -0.54
N TYR A 475 -23.31 15.63 -1.45
CA TYR A 475 -24.00 15.87 -2.71
C TYR A 475 -23.23 15.16 -3.81
N THR A 476 -23.83 14.19 -4.47
CA THR A 476 -23.14 13.35 -5.47
C THR A 476 -24.00 13.17 -6.70
N ALA A 477 -23.41 12.72 -7.82
CA ALA A 477 -24.16 12.39 -9.03
C ALA A 477 -25.33 11.41 -8.79
N ASN A 478 -25.26 10.55 -7.77
CA ASN A 478 -26.26 9.52 -7.49
C ASN A 478 -27.38 10.01 -6.54
N GLY A 479 -27.19 11.13 -5.85
CA GLY A 479 -28.14 11.58 -4.82
C GLY A 479 -27.49 12.37 -3.70
N ILE A 480 -28.34 12.78 -2.75
CA ILE A 480 -27.94 13.41 -1.49
C ILE A 480 -27.90 12.32 -0.42
N TYR A 481 -26.75 12.18 0.26
CA TYR A 481 -26.57 11.23 1.34
C TYR A 481 -26.24 11.98 2.63
N GLU A 482 -26.90 11.60 3.72
CA GLU A 482 -26.63 12.14 5.05
C GLU A 482 -26.14 11.03 5.96
N ILE A 483 -24.88 11.12 6.40
CA ILE A 483 -24.24 10.14 7.27
C ILE A 483 -24.30 10.69 8.69
N LEU A 484 -25.00 10.00 9.60
CA LEU A 484 -24.98 10.37 11.02
C LEU A 484 -23.70 9.87 11.68
N VAL A 485 -23.04 10.71 12.47
CA VAL A 485 -21.76 10.39 13.12
C VAL A 485 -21.79 10.67 14.62
N GLY A 486 -21.08 9.86 15.40
CA GLY A 486 -20.93 10.05 16.86
C GLY A 486 -22.23 9.87 17.69
N GLY A 487 -23.30 9.34 17.09
CA GLY A 487 -24.55 9.00 17.76
C GLY A 487 -25.23 10.18 18.48
N GLU A 488 -25.91 9.89 19.60
CA GLU A 488 -26.65 10.91 20.36
C GLU A 488 -25.79 12.03 20.94
N LYS A 489 -24.48 11.85 21.07
CA LYS A 489 -23.57 12.89 21.56
C LYS A 489 -22.86 13.65 20.45
N GLY A 490 -22.74 13.06 19.26
CA GLY A 490 -21.89 13.57 18.19
C GLY A 490 -20.42 13.25 18.46
N LEU A 491 -19.63 13.36 17.41
CA LEU A 491 -18.21 13.11 17.40
C LEU A 491 -17.49 14.39 17.80
N TYR A 492 -16.95 14.41 19.01
CA TYR A 492 -16.26 15.57 19.57
C TYR A 492 -14.97 15.87 18.79
N VAL A 493 -14.74 17.14 18.46
CA VAL A 493 -13.51 17.64 17.83
C VAL A 493 -12.59 18.19 18.90
N PRO A 494 -11.50 17.48 19.27
CA PRO A 494 -10.64 17.91 20.38
C PRO A 494 -10.00 19.27 20.13
N VAL A 495 -9.82 20.06 21.18
CA VAL A 495 -9.19 21.38 21.05
C VAL A 495 -7.68 21.23 20.91
N LYS A 496 -7.09 21.90 19.93
CA LYS A 496 -5.64 22.05 19.78
C LYS A 496 -5.15 23.38 20.35
N PHE A 497 -3.91 23.41 20.78
CA PHE A 497 -3.22 24.61 21.27
C PHE A 497 -1.77 24.61 20.75
N ASP A 498 -1.12 25.78 20.79
CA ASP A 498 0.21 25.94 20.23
C ASP A 498 1.26 25.20 21.07
N THR A 499 1.97 24.29 20.42
CA THR A 499 3.07 23.49 20.99
C THR A 499 4.40 23.75 20.30
N SER A 500 4.49 24.77 19.43
CA SER A 500 5.69 25.05 18.63
C SER A 500 6.95 25.36 19.44
N ALA A 501 6.80 25.83 20.67
CA ALA A 501 7.91 26.10 21.59
C ALA A 501 8.37 24.86 22.39
N VAL A 502 7.63 23.74 22.31
CA VAL A 502 7.91 22.55 23.11
C VAL A 502 9.01 21.73 22.46
N ALA A 503 9.99 21.31 23.25
CA ALA A 503 11.05 20.41 22.82
C ALA A 503 11.36 19.38 23.91
N VAL A 504 11.62 18.14 23.50
CA VAL A 504 12.15 17.10 24.38
C VAL A 504 13.61 16.89 23.99
N ALA A 505 14.52 17.06 24.95
CA ALA A 505 15.94 16.88 24.67
C ALA A 505 16.27 15.40 24.44
N ASP A 506 17.26 15.13 23.58
CA ASP A 506 17.82 13.79 23.44
C ASP A 506 18.53 13.37 24.72
N ALA A 507 18.59 12.06 24.97
CA ALA A 507 19.10 11.49 26.22
C ALA A 507 20.27 10.53 25.96
N GLU A 508 21.29 10.59 26.82
CA GLU A 508 22.42 9.65 26.78
C GLU A 508 22.14 8.44 27.68
N LEU A 509 22.12 7.25 27.08
CA LEU A 509 22.05 5.98 27.82
C LEU A 509 23.46 5.46 28.07
N LYS A 510 23.84 5.42 29.35
CA LYS A 510 25.14 4.89 29.78
C LYS A 510 25.23 3.38 29.57
N ASP A 511 26.43 2.90 29.33
CA ASP A 511 26.68 1.49 29.10
C ASP A 511 26.21 0.63 30.28
N GLY A 512 25.31 -0.33 30.00
CA GLY A 512 24.74 -1.23 31.00
C GLY A 512 23.59 -0.69 31.83
N GLU A 513 23.21 0.59 31.66
CA GLU A 513 22.00 1.15 32.28
C GLU A 513 20.75 0.88 31.43
N THR A 514 19.59 0.85 32.09
CA THR A 514 18.27 0.68 31.44
C THR A 514 17.32 1.83 31.78
N SER A 515 17.83 2.92 32.33
CA SER A 515 17.05 4.08 32.73
C SER A 515 17.81 5.35 32.41
N VAL A 516 17.09 6.37 31.96
CA VAL A 516 17.66 7.68 31.63
C VAL A 516 16.67 8.77 32.00
N ALA A 517 17.16 9.98 32.25
CA ALA A 517 16.32 11.15 32.42
C ALA A 517 16.66 12.19 31.34
N THR A 518 15.63 12.83 30.80
CA THR A 518 15.75 13.96 29.88
C THR A 518 14.85 15.11 30.31
N THR A 519 14.88 16.23 29.58
CA THR A 519 14.17 17.47 29.90
C THR A 519 13.17 17.81 28.81
N ILE A 520 11.96 18.17 29.25
CA ILE A 520 10.91 18.76 28.42
C ILE A 520 10.98 20.27 28.64
N SER A 521 11.25 21.02 27.57
CA SER A 521 11.36 22.49 27.60
C SER A 521 10.17 23.14 26.92
N GLY A 522 9.75 24.31 27.40
CA GLY A 522 8.71 25.12 26.75
C GLY A 522 7.28 24.60 26.88
N LEU A 523 7.06 23.49 27.60
CA LEU A 523 5.73 22.90 27.78
C LEU A 523 4.86 23.78 28.69
N THR A 524 3.82 24.36 28.11
CA THR A 524 2.76 25.06 28.83
C THR A 524 1.43 24.40 28.49
N LEU A 525 0.83 23.71 29.47
CA LEU A 525 -0.45 23.04 29.29
C LEU A 525 -1.61 23.95 29.76
N PRO A 526 -2.78 23.90 29.10
CA PRO A 526 -3.99 24.55 29.59
C PRO A 526 -4.35 24.11 31.03
N GLU A 527 -4.95 24.99 31.83
CA GLU A 527 -5.28 24.70 33.24
C GLU A 527 -6.20 23.48 33.42
N GLU A 528 -7.07 23.21 32.44
CA GLU A 528 -8.02 22.08 32.46
C GLU A 528 -7.46 20.80 31.82
N PHE A 529 -6.21 20.80 31.37
CA PHE A 529 -5.59 19.63 30.72
C PHE A 529 -5.13 18.62 31.79
N ASP A 530 -5.79 17.46 31.88
CA ASP A 530 -5.43 16.38 32.82
C ASP A 530 -4.42 15.44 32.18
N ALA A 531 -3.13 15.75 32.34
CA ALA A 531 -2.06 15.12 31.57
C ALA A 531 -1.76 13.67 31.96
N GLU A 532 -1.72 12.81 30.93
CA GLU A 532 -1.15 11.47 30.96
C GLU A 532 0.05 11.39 30.02
N TYR A 533 1.19 10.96 30.54
CA TYR A 533 2.44 10.86 29.78
C TYR A 533 2.72 9.40 29.43
N THR A 534 2.83 9.11 28.14
CA THR A 534 3.16 7.79 27.64
C THR A 534 4.35 7.87 26.68
N VAL A 535 5.21 6.86 26.71
CA VAL A 535 6.31 6.70 25.76
C VAL A 535 6.26 5.27 25.28
N GLU A 536 6.05 5.07 23.98
CA GLU A 536 5.99 3.73 23.43
C GLU A 536 7.34 3.02 23.60
N GLY A 537 7.32 1.80 24.14
CA GLY A 537 8.54 1.00 24.36
C GLY A 537 9.38 1.40 25.57
N ALA A 538 8.90 2.29 26.46
CA ALA A 538 9.56 2.62 27.72
C ALA A 538 8.55 2.96 28.84
N THR A 539 8.93 2.71 30.09
CA THR A 539 8.13 3.17 31.25
C THR A 539 8.47 4.64 31.53
N ALA A 540 7.53 5.55 31.31
CA ALA A 540 7.72 6.99 31.48
C ALA A 540 7.12 7.53 32.79
N SER A 541 7.79 8.51 33.39
CA SER A 541 7.23 9.32 34.49
C SER A 541 7.79 10.73 34.43
N VAL A 542 6.96 11.74 34.74
CA VAL A 542 7.35 13.15 34.68
C VAL A 542 7.38 13.76 36.07
N LYS A 543 8.43 14.53 36.38
CA LYS A 543 8.60 15.28 37.62
C LYS A 543 9.09 16.69 37.30
N GLY A 544 8.19 17.66 37.32
CA GLY A 544 8.48 19.00 36.80
C GLY A 544 8.81 18.91 35.31
N GLU A 545 9.90 19.54 34.88
CA GLU A 545 10.38 19.49 33.49
C GLU A 545 11.15 18.20 33.14
N LYS A 546 11.36 17.29 34.10
CA LYS A 546 12.15 16.07 33.86
C LYS A 546 11.27 14.90 33.46
N LEU A 547 11.57 14.33 32.29
CA LEU A 547 11.06 13.05 31.82
C LEU A 547 12.02 11.94 32.26
N ILE A 548 11.54 10.99 33.05
CA ILE A 548 12.30 9.84 33.54
C ILE A 548 11.79 8.59 32.82
N LEU A 549 12.70 7.90 32.14
CA LEU A 549 12.43 6.68 31.38
C LEU A 549 13.09 5.49 32.08
N LYS A 550 12.38 4.36 32.13
CA LYS A 550 12.90 3.07 32.55
C LYS A 550 12.63 2.02 31.48
N ASP A 551 13.39 0.93 31.54
CA ASP A 551 13.35 -0.18 30.59
C ASP A 551 13.66 0.29 29.16
N VAL A 552 14.49 1.32 29.04
CA VAL A 552 14.83 2.00 27.78
C VAL A 552 16.05 1.35 27.12
N LYS A 553 16.13 1.44 25.80
CA LYS A 553 17.28 1.06 24.97
C LYS A 553 17.68 2.26 24.12
N LYS A 554 18.84 2.20 23.46
CA LYS A 554 19.17 3.19 22.44
C LYS A 554 18.18 3.11 21.28
N GLY A 555 17.73 4.25 20.77
CA GLY A 555 16.76 4.33 19.67
C GLY A 555 15.96 5.63 19.68
N ALA A 556 15.05 5.76 18.72
CA ALA A 556 14.10 6.86 18.63
C ALA A 556 12.84 6.55 19.47
N TYR A 557 12.34 7.56 20.16
CA TYR A 557 11.16 7.48 21.03
C TYR A 557 10.21 8.64 20.76
N THR A 558 8.94 8.43 21.05
CA THR A 558 7.91 9.48 21.00
C THR A 558 7.26 9.60 22.37
N LEU A 559 7.32 10.80 22.95
CA LEU A 559 6.52 11.18 24.10
C LEU A 559 5.15 11.62 23.63
N THR A 560 4.10 10.91 24.04
CA THR A 560 2.70 11.32 23.83
C THR A 560 2.13 11.81 25.14
N ILE A 561 1.54 13.00 25.13
CA ILE A 561 0.84 13.59 26.27
C ILE A 561 -0.65 13.64 25.92
N THR A 562 -1.44 12.86 26.62
CA THR A 562 -2.89 12.75 26.41
C THR A 562 -3.64 13.49 27.51
N ASP A 563 -4.74 14.13 27.17
CA ASP A 563 -5.67 14.70 28.14
C ASP A 563 -6.71 13.65 28.54
N LYS A 564 -6.73 13.25 29.81
CA LYS A 564 -7.68 12.26 30.33
C LYS A 564 -9.12 12.73 30.30
N SER A 565 -9.35 14.05 30.25
CA SER A 565 -10.70 14.59 30.11
C SER A 565 -11.28 14.40 28.70
N GLY A 566 -10.40 14.16 27.71
CA GLY A 566 -10.75 14.03 26.29
C GLY A 566 -11.07 15.36 25.61
N LYS A 567 -10.88 16.51 26.29
CA LYS A 567 -11.18 17.84 25.77
C LYS A 567 -10.14 18.31 24.76
N TYR A 568 -8.87 18.01 24.99
CA TYR A 568 -7.76 18.45 24.16
C TYR A 568 -7.18 17.32 23.32
N ALA A 569 -6.69 17.67 22.13
CA ALA A 569 -6.00 16.71 21.27
C ALA A 569 -4.69 16.23 21.94
N PRO A 570 -4.33 14.94 21.81
CA PRO A 570 -3.02 14.46 22.23
C PRO A 570 -1.90 15.21 21.50
N ILE A 571 -0.80 15.46 22.20
CA ILE A 571 0.40 16.10 21.66
C ILE A 571 1.58 15.13 21.73
N SER A 572 2.38 15.09 20.68
CA SER A 572 3.45 14.10 20.52
C SER A 572 4.77 14.75 20.15
N PHE A 573 5.86 14.33 20.79
CA PHE A 573 7.20 14.86 20.58
C PHE A 573 8.22 13.72 20.44
N GLY A 574 8.93 13.72 19.32
CA GLY A 574 10.04 12.78 19.08
C GLY A 574 11.32 13.22 19.79
N PHE A 575 12.07 12.26 20.31
CA PHE A 575 13.41 12.44 20.85
C PHE A 575 14.23 11.15 20.68
N GLU A 576 15.54 11.25 20.71
CA GLU A 576 16.43 10.09 20.64
C GLU A 576 17.08 9.77 21.98
N VAL A 577 17.24 8.47 22.24
CA VAL A 577 18.09 7.95 23.30
C VAL A 577 19.32 7.36 22.63
N TYR A 578 20.48 7.99 22.78
CA TYR A 578 21.71 7.55 22.14
C TYR A 578 22.63 6.81 23.11
N ALA A 579 23.42 5.88 22.59
CA ALA A 579 24.48 5.23 23.35
C ALA A 579 25.59 6.23 23.71
N GLU A 580 26.15 6.09 24.92
CA GLU A 580 27.34 6.83 25.36
C GLU A 580 28.54 6.62 24.42
N THR A 581 28.70 5.39 23.93
CA THR A 581 29.85 4.99 23.11
C THR A 581 29.55 5.05 21.60
N MET A 582 30.50 5.61 20.84
CA MET A 582 30.45 5.67 19.37
C MET A 582 31.25 4.49 18.77
N PRO A 583 30.60 3.50 18.14
CA PRO A 583 31.29 2.30 17.65
C PRO A 583 31.96 2.49 16.28
N ALA A 584 31.76 3.64 15.62
CA ALA A 584 32.33 3.95 14.31
C ALA A 584 33.26 5.16 14.36
N ALA A 585 34.32 5.13 13.56
CA ALA A 585 35.25 6.24 13.35
C ALA A 585 35.48 6.43 11.85
N TYR A 586 35.92 7.63 11.45
CA TYR A 586 36.31 7.88 10.08
C TYR A 586 37.67 7.28 9.76
N ASN A 587 37.74 6.51 8.68
CA ASN A 587 38.98 6.01 8.10
C ASN A 587 39.48 6.98 7.02
N GLU A 588 40.55 7.70 7.35
CA GLU A 588 41.22 8.65 6.44
C GLU A 588 42.04 7.96 5.32
N ASN A 589 42.14 6.63 5.32
CA ASN A 589 42.91 5.91 4.31
C ASN A 589 42.31 6.15 2.91
N SER A 590 43.08 6.81 2.04
CA SER A 590 42.69 7.14 0.67
C SER A 590 42.36 5.92 -0.21
N GLU A 591 42.85 4.73 0.12
CA GLU A 591 42.53 3.49 -0.62
C GLU A 591 41.17 2.90 -0.23
N LYS A 592 40.70 3.14 0.99
CA LYS A 592 39.41 2.65 1.52
C LYS A 592 38.78 3.70 2.46
N PRO A 593 38.45 4.90 1.94
CA PRO A 593 37.86 5.95 2.76
C PRO A 593 36.48 5.49 3.23
N GLY A 594 36.04 5.90 4.42
CA GLY A 594 34.71 5.56 4.93
C GLY A 594 34.70 5.34 6.43
N LEU A 595 33.79 4.49 6.89
CA LEU A 595 33.61 4.16 8.29
C LEU A 595 34.44 2.93 8.64
N THR A 596 35.09 2.98 9.80
CA THR A 596 35.78 1.83 10.39
C THR A 596 35.37 1.68 11.85
N LYS A 597 35.60 0.50 12.42
CA LYS A 597 35.31 0.22 13.82
C LYS A 597 36.17 1.10 14.74
N ALA A 598 35.53 1.76 15.70
CA ALA A 598 36.22 2.57 16.70
C ALA A 598 37.04 1.70 17.67
N ALA A 599 38.09 2.28 18.26
CA ALA A 599 38.92 1.58 19.25
C ALA A 599 38.09 1.26 20.52
N GLY A 600 38.01 -0.02 20.88
CA GLY A 600 37.22 -0.50 22.02
C GLY A 600 35.83 -1.03 21.67
N ALA A 601 35.35 -0.81 20.44
CA ALA A 601 34.08 -1.37 19.97
C ALA A 601 34.24 -2.82 19.46
N THR A 602 33.16 -3.59 19.56
CA THR A 602 33.03 -4.94 19.01
C THR A 602 32.57 -4.90 17.56
N ASP A 603 32.81 -5.98 16.80
CA ASP A 603 32.33 -6.08 15.41
C ASP A 603 30.79 -6.04 15.32
N ALA A 604 30.10 -6.53 16.36
CA ALA A 604 28.65 -6.49 16.46
C ALA A 604 28.11 -5.07 16.63
N GLU A 605 28.75 -4.24 17.47
CA GLU A 605 28.35 -2.84 17.68
C GLU A 605 28.58 -1.98 16.44
N PHE A 606 29.69 -2.20 15.73
CA PHE A 606 29.94 -1.51 14.46
C PHE A 606 28.93 -1.91 13.39
N ALA A 607 28.61 -3.20 13.25
CA ALA A 607 27.59 -3.66 12.32
C ALA A 607 26.19 -3.11 12.68
N ASP A 608 25.85 -3.04 13.96
CA ASP A 608 24.61 -2.43 14.46
C ASP A 608 24.54 -0.93 14.11
N TYR A 609 25.65 -0.20 14.25
CA TYR A 609 25.72 1.21 13.81
C TYR A 609 25.46 1.37 12.32
N ILE A 610 26.18 0.63 11.47
CA ILE A 610 26.00 0.70 10.00
C ILE A 610 24.54 0.40 9.61
N LYS A 611 23.91 -0.59 10.27
CA LYS A 611 22.52 -0.95 10.04
C LYS A 611 21.53 0.15 10.45
N ASN A 612 21.84 0.92 11.49
CA ASN A 612 20.98 1.98 12.00
C ASN A 612 21.23 3.35 11.35
N ILE A 613 22.14 3.47 10.37
CA ILE A 613 22.28 4.69 9.57
C ILE A 613 20.95 4.94 8.84
N THR A 614 20.38 6.13 9.00
CA THR A 614 19.12 6.54 8.37
C THR A 614 19.34 7.58 7.28
N SER A 615 20.32 8.47 7.47
CA SER A 615 20.69 9.48 6.50
C SER A 615 22.18 9.80 6.53
N VAL A 616 22.69 10.22 5.38
CA VAL A 616 24.04 10.73 5.21
C VAL A 616 23.93 12.08 4.51
N SER A 617 24.38 13.14 5.17
CA SER A 617 24.44 14.47 4.58
C SER A 617 25.78 14.69 3.91
N VAL A 618 25.79 15.26 2.70
CA VAL A 618 27.00 15.67 1.98
C VAL A 618 26.91 17.16 1.69
N ASN A 619 27.85 17.95 2.22
CA ASN A 619 27.87 19.42 2.13
C ASN A 619 26.54 20.05 2.57
N GLY A 620 25.98 19.55 3.67
CA GLY A 620 24.69 20.01 4.22
C GLY A 620 23.45 19.49 3.49
N LYS A 621 23.59 18.73 2.40
CA LYS A 621 22.47 18.11 1.69
C LYS A 621 22.24 16.67 2.18
N PRO A 622 21.08 16.36 2.79
CA PRO A 622 20.78 15.02 3.28
C PRO A 622 20.44 14.05 2.14
N TYR A 623 20.92 12.82 2.27
CA TYR A 623 20.58 11.68 1.42
C TYR A 623 20.05 10.55 2.30
N ALA A 624 18.88 10.02 1.97
CA ALA A 624 18.33 8.85 2.65
C ALA A 624 19.09 7.58 2.19
N VAL A 625 19.40 6.68 3.11
CA VAL A 625 20.07 5.40 2.75
C VAL A 625 19.09 4.31 2.29
N SER A 626 17.79 4.48 2.53
CA SER A 626 16.73 3.54 2.17
C SER A 626 15.46 4.25 1.66
N GLY A 627 14.59 3.52 0.94
CA GLY A 627 13.35 4.06 0.34
C GLY A 627 13.43 4.40 -1.16
N ARG A 628 12.34 4.96 -1.70
CA ARG A 628 12.11 5.14 -3.16
C ARG A 628 13.15 6.04 -3.86
N ASN A 629 13.83 6.92 -3.12
CA ASN A 629 14.86 7.84 -3.64
C ASN A 629 16.19 7.71 -2.88
N ALA A 630 16.47 6.53 -2.34
CA ALA A 630 17.69 6.28 -1.56
C ALA A 630 18.94 6.46 -2.42
N VAL A 631 19.97 7.06 -1.84
CA VAL A 631 21.31 7.13 -2.44
C VAL A 631 22.26 6.44 -1.49
N LYS A 632 22.70 5.23 -1.85
CA LYS A 632 23.67 4.48 -1.07
C LYS A 632 25.03 5.17 -1.17
N LEU A 633 25.55 5.67 -0.06
CA LEU A 633 26.85 6.34 0.03
C LEU A 633 27.93 5.49 0.73
N PHE A 634 27.51 4.50 1.51
CA PHE A 634 28.39 3.52 2.14
C PHE A 634 28.04 2.10 1.70
N ASN A 635 29.05 1.27 1.53
CA ASN A 635 28.91 -0.17 1.42
C ASN A 635 28.55 -0.79 2.78
N ASP A 636 28.13 -2.05 2.77
CA ASP A 636 27.71 -2.76 3.99
C ASP A 636 28.89 -3.00 4.96
N ASP A 637 30.13 -2.89 4.46
CA ASP A 637 31.37 -2.95 5.26
C ASP A 637 31.80 -1.57 5.82
N GLY A 638 31.02 -0.52 5.56
CA GLY A 638 31.30 0.85 5.99
C GLY A 638 32.17 1.66 5.02
N THR A 639 32.70 1.07 3.94
CA THR A 639 33.52 1.82 2.96
C THR A 639 32.68 2.80 2.14
N LEU A 640 33.26 3.94 1.79
CA LEU A 640 32.59 5.01 1.03
C LEU A 640 32.52 4.65 -0.46
N ILE A 641 31.35 4.85 -1.07
CA ILE A 641 31.14 4.70 -2.51
C ILE A 641 31.59 6.01 -3.19
N THR A 642 32.89 6.09 -3.49
CA THR A 642 33.55 7.34 -3.94
C THR A 642 33.13 7.84 -5.33
N ASP A 643 32.46 7.01 -6.12
CA ASP A 643 31.88 7.31 -7.43
C ASP A 643 30.38 7.68 -7.36
N ALA A 644 29.78 7.70 -6.16
CA ALA A 644 28.40 8.11 -5.98
C ALA A 644 28.19 9.55 -6.47
N ALA A 645 27.00 9.81 -7.04
CA ALA A 645 26.67 11.11 -7.64
C ALA A 645 26.92 12.33 -6.73
N PRO A 646 26.70 12.27 -5.39
CA PRO A 646 27.03 13.39 -4.50
C PRO A 646 28.52 13.74 -4.41
N PHE A 647 29.41 12.83 -4.80
CA PHE A 647 30.88 13.04 -4.84
C PHE A 647 31.42 13.33 -6.25
N ALA A 648 30.53 13.62 -7.21
CA ALA A 648 30.91 13.87 -8.60
C ALA A 648 31.60 15.22 -8.80
N GLU A 649 31.14 16.27 -8.11
CA GLU A 649 31.64 17.64 -8.23
C GLU A 649 32.29 18.09 -6.92
N GLY A 650 33.61 18.29 -6.94
CA GLY A 650 34.40 18.75 -5.80
C GLY A 650 35.49 17.76 -5.37
N ASP A 651 36.42 18.27 -4.57
CA ASP A 651 37.58 17.51 -4.06
C ASP A 651 37.52 17.31 -2.54
N SER A 652 36.57 17.95 -1.86
CA SER A 652 36.36 17.90 -0.42
C SER A 652 34.87 17.93 -0.11
N PHE A 653 34.44 17.07 0.80
CA PHE A 653 33.04 16.84 1.13
C PHE A 653 32.87 16.75 2.64
N GLU A 654 32.03 17.61 3.21
CA GLU A 654 31.59 17.52 4.60
C GLU A 654 30.52 16.45 4.69
N ILE A 655 30.80 15.38 5.43
CA ILE A 655 29.90 14.25 5.59
C ILE A 655 29.41 14.21 7.03
N VAL A 656 28.09 14.16 7.21
CA VAL A 656 27.43 13.91 8.50
C VAL A 656 26.63 12.63 8.38
N VAL A 657 26.96 11.63 9.19
CA VAL A 657 26.27 10.34 9.23
C VAL A 657 25.34 10.33 10.43
N THR A 658 24.04 10.21 10.15
CA THR A 658 22.98 10.13 11.16
C THR A 658 22.53 8.68 11.29
N ALA A 659 22.63 8.14 12.51
CA ALA A 659 22.24 6.77 12.82
C ALA A 659 21.38 6.74 14.08
N THR A 660 20.21 6.11 14.01
CA THR A 660 19.25 6.10 15.12
C THR A 660 19.88 5.47 16.36
N GLY A 661 19.81 6.19 17.49
CA GLY A 661 20.39 5.74 18.76
C GLY A 661 21.90 5.99 18.89
N TYR A 662 22.49 6.83 18.04
CA TYR A 662 23.88 7.27 18.10
C TYR A 662 23.98 8.77 17.79
N LYS A 663 24.99 9.45 18.36
CA LYS A 663 25.28 10.84 17.99
C LYS A 663 25.73 10.93 16.52
N ASP A 664 25.47 12.06 15.88
CA ASP A 664 25.93 12.30 14.51
C ASP A 664 27.46 12.19 14.41
N LEU A 665 27.95 11.39 13.46
CA LEU A 665 29.37 11.29 13.14
C LEU A 665 29.69 12.24 11.98
N SER A 666 30.44 13.30 12.26
CA SER A 666 30.84 14.30 11.28
C SER A 666 32.32 14.17 10.91
N PHE A 667 32.62 14.16 9.62
CA PHE A 667 33.99 14.13 9.11
C PHE A 667 34.11 14.74 7.72
N VAL A 668 35.34 15.00 7.27
CA VAL A 668 35.61 15.55 5.93
C VAL A 668 36.27 14.48 5.06
N TYR A 669 35.58 14.11 3.98
CA TYR A 669 36.16 13.26 2.94
C TYR A 669 36.87 14.12 1.89
N LYS A 670 38.16 13.88 1.69
CA LYS A 670 38.94 14.48 0.60
C LYS A 670 39.17 13.42 -0.47
N LYS A 671 38.73 13.73 -1.69
CA LYS A 671 38.97 12.86 -2.83
C LYS A 671 40.46 12.80 -3.09
N ALA A 672 41.00 11.59 -3.25
CA ALA A 672 42.38 11.44 -3.64
C ALA A 672 42.59 12.20 -4.96
N ALA A 673 43.58 13.11 -4.99
CA ALA A 673 43.97 13.76 -6.22
C ALA A 673 44.33 12.66 -7.21
N LYS A 674 43.78 12.71 -8.43
CA LYS A 674 44.32 11.89 -9.52
C LYS A 674 45.77 12.32 -9.70
N GLU A 675 46.72 11.56 -9.17
CA GLU A 675 48.06 11.63 -9.71
C GLU A 675 47.93 11.20 -11.17
N ASP A 676 48.15 12.19 -12.05
CA ASP A 676 48.17 12.01 -13.48
C ASP A 676 49.22 10.92 -13.82
N PRO A 677 48.84 9.75 -14.35
CA PRO A 677 49.79 8.70 -14.71
C PRO A 677 50.60 9.03 -15.97
N ALA A 678 50.73 10.31 -16.34
CA ALA A 678 51.49 10.78 -17.49
C ALA A 678 52.62 11.75 -17.09
N LYS A 679 53.57 11.30 -16.25
CA LYS A 679 54.93 11.83 -16.28
C LYS A 679 55.83 10.79 -16.94
N GLU A 680 56.02 10.93 -18.25
CA GLU A 680 57.02 10.14 -18.98
C GLU A 680 58.38 10.33 -18.29
N ILE A 681 58.99 9.25 -17.81
CA ILE A 681 60.26 9.31 -17.08
C ILE A 681 61.34 9.79 -18.05
N ASN A 682 61.99 10.91 -17.73
CA ASN A 682 63.00 11.52 -18.58
C ASN A 682 64.33 10.76 -18.44
N THR A 683 64.68 10.00 -19.48
CA THR A 683 65.90 9.18 -19.55
C THR A 683 67.07 9.85 -20.26
N ALA A 684 66.88 11.05 -20.84
CA ALA A 684 67.86 11.67 -21.72
C ALA A 684 69.23 11.90 -21.04
N SER A 685 69.23 12.28 -19.76
CA SER A 685 70.47 12.49 -18.99
C SER A 685 71.20 11.18 -18.69
N LEU A 686 70.48 10.10 -18.42
CA LEU A 686 71.04 8.77 -18.17
C LEU A 686 71.61 8.16 -19.46
N GLU A 687 70.88 8.25 -20.57
CA GLU A 687 71.34 7.83 -21.89
C GLU A 687 72.60 8.56 -22.32
N LYS A 688 72.66 9.89 -22.11
CA LYS A 688 73.86 10.68 -22.40
C LYS A 688 75.06 10.30 -21.52
N ALA A 689 74.84 10.01 -20.23
CA ALA A 689 75.89 9.55 -19.33
C ALA A 689 76.43 8.16 -19.75
N ILE A 690 75.54 7.25 -20.18
CA ILE A 690 75.92 5.93 -20.70
C ILE A 690 76.75 6.07 -21.97
N GLN A 691 76.31 6.89 -22.94
CA GLN A 691 77.08 7.15 -24.17
C GLN A 691 78.46 7.76 -23.87
N SER A 692 78.52 8.68 -22.90
CA SER A 692 79.79 9.32 -22.51
C SER A 692 80.75 8.32 -21.88
N ALA A 693 80.26 7.41 -21.04
CA ALA A 693 81.08 6.34 -20.45
C ALA A 693 81.51 5.27 -21.48
N GLU A 694 80.65 4.92 -22.44
CA GLU A 694 80.98 3.96 -23.51
C GLU A 694 81.99 4.49 -24.53
N ALA A 695 82.10 5.81 -24.68
CA ALA A 695 83.08 6.44 -25.55
C ALA A 695 84.52 6.43 -24.99
N LEU A 696 84.69 6.09 -23.71
CA LEU A 696 86.00 6.03 -23.05
C LEU A 696 86.70 4.70 -23.38
N LYS A 697 88.03 4.69 -23.36
CA LYS A 697 88.83 3.50 -23.68
C LYS A 697 89.59 3.03 -22.45
N GLU A 698 89.46 1.74 -22.15
CA GLU A 698 90.09 1.10 -20.99
C GLU A 698 91.60 1.37 -20.90
N ALA A 699 92.30 1.36 -22.03
CA ALA A 699 93.73 1.58 -22.09
C ALA A 699 94.20 2.96 -21.60
N ASP A 700 93.32 3.96 -21.54
CA ASP A 700 93.65 5.32 -21.14
C ASP A 700 93.58 5.53 -19.62
N TYR A 701 93.12 4.53 -18.86
CA TYR A 701 92.81 4.65 -17.43
C TYR A 701 93.38 3.48 -16.60
N THR A 702 93.57 3.70 -15.30
CA THR A 702 94.04 2.65 -14.39
C THR A 702 92.98 1.56 -14.23
N ALA A 703 93.41 0.30 -14.15
CA ALA A 703 92.51 -0.87 -14.07
C ALA A 703 91.51 -0.79 -12.90
N ASP A 704 91.95 -0.25 -11.75
CA ASP A 704 91.09 -0.10 -10.57
C ASP A 704 89.99 0.94 -10.78
N SER A 705 90.32 2.11 -11.33
CA SER A 705 89.32 3.16 -11.63
C SER A 705 88.37 2.74 -12.76
N TRP A 706 88.89 2.01 -13.75
CA TRP A 706 88.09 1.49 -14.86
C TRP A 706 87.07 0.44 -14.42
N LYS A 707 87.45 -0.45 -13.49
CA LYS A 707 86.54 -1.46 -12.93
C LYS A 707 85.35 -0.84 -12.21
N VAL A 708 85.55 0.27 -11.51
CA VAL A 708 84.47 1.02 -10.83
C VAL A 708 83.50 1.62 -11.85
N LEU A 709 84.01 2.17 -12.96
CA LEU A 709 83.18 2.67 -14.06
C LEU A 709 82.31 1.57 -14.67
N GLN A 710 82.86 0.39 -14.95
CA GLN A 710 82.09 -0.71 -15.56
C GLN A 710 80.91 -1.16 -14.70
N VAL A 711 81.07 -1.20 -13.38
CA VAL A 711 80.00 -1.54 -12.45
C VAL A 711 78.91 -0.47 -12.47
N ALA A 712 79.30 0.81 -12.44
CA ALA A 712 78.35 1.92 -12.52
C ALA A 712 77.60 1.94 -13.86
N LEU A 713 78.28 1.65 -14.97
CA LEU A 713 77.68 1.57 -16.31
C LEU A 713 76.65 0.44 -16.40
N LYS A 714 76.97 -0.75 -15.84
CA LYS A 714 76.04 -1.88 -15.79
C LYS A 714 74.77 -1.52 -15.01
N ASN A 715 74.93 -0.89 -13.84
CA ASN A 715 73.79 -0.48 -13.02
C ASN A 715 72.96 0.62 -13.70
N ALA A 716 73.62 1.56 -14.38
CA ALA A 716 72.97 2.61 -15.16
C ALA A 716 72.13 2.04 -16.32
N LYS A 717 72.65 1.06 -17.06
CA LYS A 717 71.88 0.36 -18.12
C LYS A 717 70.68 -0.39 -17.55
N SER A 718 70.85 -1.09 -16.44
CA SER A 718 69.73 -1.78 -15.78
C SER A 718 68.65 -0.81 -15.30
N ALA A 719 69.03 0.37 -14.78
CA ALA A 719 68.08 1.40 -14.39
C ALA A 719 67.35 2.02 -15.59
N LEU A 720 68.05 2.18 -16.73
CA LEU A 720 67.48 2.67 -17.98
C LEU A 720 66.44 1.72 -18.58
N GLU A 721 66.66 0.41 -18.47
CA GLU A 721 65.69 -0.62 -18.89
C GLU A 721 64.50 -0.71 -17.93
N ALA A 722 64.74 -0.64 -16.62
CA ALA A 722 63.70 -0.82 -15.62
C ALA A 722 62.74 0.38 -15.51
N LYS A 723 63.22 1.61 -15.75
CA LYS A 723 62.44 2.88 -15.69
C LYS A 723 61.47 2.93 -14.50
N LYS A 724 61.97 2.55 -13.31
CA LYS A 724 61.12 2.35 -12.13
C LYS A 724 60.48 3.65 -11.62
N ASP A 725 61.29 4.70 -11.52
CA ASP A 725 60.88 6.04 -11.10
C ASP A 725 61.97 7.07 -11.48
N GLN A 726 61.61 8.36 -11.55
CA GLN A 726 62.55 9.42 -11.97
C GLN A 726 63.75 9.55 -11.03
N THR A 727 63.54 9.40 -9.71
CA THR A 727 64.62 9.47 -8.72
C THR A 727 65.64 8.35 -8.94
N SER A 728 65.20 7.15 -9.27
CA SER A 728 66.07 6.02 -9.61
C SER A 728 66.87 6.28 -10.89
N VAL A 729 66.25 6.90 -11.92
CA VAL A 729 66.93 7.25 -13.18
C VAL A 729 67.96 8.36 -12.97
N ASP A 730 67.61 9.41 -12.21
CA ASP A 730 68.52 10.53 -11.90
C ASP A 730 69.70 10.07 -11.03
N ASN A 731 69.44 9.23 -10.04
CA ASN A 731 70.49 8.68 -9.17
C ASN A 731 71.45 7.77 -9.94
N ALA A 732 70.95 6.98 -10.89
CA ALA A 732 71.78 6.16 -11.75
C ALA A 732 72.67 7.02 -12.66
N ALA A 733 72.12 8.11 -13.22
CA ALA A 733 72.88 9.04 -14.07
C ALA A 733 73.97 9.76 -13.27
N ALA A 734 73.64 10.26 -12.08
CA ALA A 734 74.59 10.91 -11.17
C ALA A 734 75.70 9.94 -10.73
N SER A 735 75.34 8.70 -10.40
CA SER A 735 76.32 7.66 -10.00
C SER A 735 77.26 7.30 -11.14
N LEU A 736 76.77 7.19 -12.37
CA LEU A 736 77.61 6.93 -13.53
C LEU A 736 78.54 8.12 -13.83
N ASN A 737 78.03 9.35 -13.83
CA ASN A 737 78.85 10.54 -14.03
C ASN A 737 79.94 10.67 -12.97
N LYS A 738 79.62 10.38 -11.70
CA LYS A 738 80.63 10.37 -10.63
C LYS A 738 81.70 9.31 -10.87
N ALA A 739 81.34 8.14 -11.41
CA ALA A 739 82.30 7.10 -11.75
C ALA A 739 83.18 7.51 -12.95
N ILE A 740 82.63 8.25 -13.93
CA ILE A 740 83.38 8.85 -15.04
C ILE A 740 84.38 9.88 -14.50
N GLU A 741 83.96 10.78 -13.60
CA GLU A 741 84.83 11.80 -13.00
C GLU A 741 85.92 11.21 -12.10
N ALA A 742 85.68 10.03 -11.51
CA ALA A 742 86.63 9.33 -10.66
C ALA A 742 87.67 8.49 -11.44
N LEU A 743 87.62 8.50 -12.78
CA LEU A 743 88.61 7.81 -13.60
C LEU A 743 89.99 8.47 -13.48
N VAL A 744 91.01 7.64 -13.25
CA VAL A 744 92.41 8.08 -13.13
C VAL A 744 93.15 7.64 -14.37
N LYS A 745 93.77 8.58 -15.08
CA LYS A 745 94.52 8.27 -16.30
C LYS A 745 95.67 7.29 -16.02
N ALA A 746 95.89 6.37 -16.95
CA ALA A 746 97.02 5.46 -16.88
C ALA A 746 98.30 6.26 -17.19
N ASP A 747 98.97 6.75 -16.15
CA ASP A 747 100.31 7.32 -16.31
C ASP A 747 101.29 6.17 -16.57
N GLY A 748 101.85 6.14 -17.78
CA GLY A 748 102.93 5.24 -18.12
C GLY A 748 104.17 5.58 -17.31
N THR A 749 104.35 4.92 -16.16
CA THR A 749 105.63 4.48 -15.56
C THR A 749 105.40 3.81 -14.18
N THR A 750 105.97 2.62 -13.99
CA THR A 750 106.23 1.92 -12.70
C THR A 750 107.19 2.75 -11.80
N PRO A 751 107.36 2.54 -10.46
CA PRO A 751 107.09 1.35 -9.61
C PRO A 751 106.56 1.57 -8.13
N THR A 752 106.29 0.45 -7.45
CA THR A 752 106.24 0.09 -5.98
C THR A 752 107.36 0.77 -5.12
N PRO A 753 107.28 1.03 -3.76
CA PRO A 753 106.89 0.09 -2.67
C PRO A 753 106.22 0.61 -1.34
N THR A 754 105.48 -0.32 -0.69
CA THR A 754 105.39 -0.80 0.74
C THR A 754 105.52 0.16 1.97
N PRO A 755 105.19 -0.29 3.22
CA PRO A 755 103.91 -0.17 3.98
C PRO A 755 104.04 0.68 5.28
N THR A 756 103.00 0.77 6.14
CA THR A 756 103.05 0.51 7.61
C THR A 756 101.80 1.00 8.38
N THR A 757 101.14 0.01 9.00
CA THR A 757 100.29 -0.11 10.20
C THR A 757 99.84 1.08 11.07
N THR A 758 98.55 1.02 11.44
CA THR A 758 97.82 1.57 12.62
C THR A 758 98.43 1.13 13.98
N PRO A 759 98.21 1.84 15.12
CA PRO A 759 96.98 1.72 15.97
C PRO A 759 96.53 3.05 16.65
N THR A 760 95.25 3.43 16.76
CA THR A 760 94.16 3.05 17.72
C THR A 760 94.23 3.66 19.13
N ALA A 761 93.09 4.28 19.52
CA ALA A 761 92.44 4.38 20.84
C ALA A 761 92.59 5.72 21.63
N THR A 762 91.53 6.57 21.72
CA THR A 762 90.43 6.62 22.73
C THR A 762 90.77 7.66 23.85
N PRO A 763 89.86 8.35 24.60
CA PRO A 763 88.42 8.66 24.49
C PRO A 763 88.01 10.15 24.70
N ALA A 764 86.78 10.46 24.28
CA ALA A 764 85.73 11.29 24.90
C ALA A 764 86.01 12.55 25.77
N ALA A 765 85.36 13.64 25.31
CA ALA A 765 84.45 14.54 26.05
C ALA A 765 84.96 15.78 26.81
N SER A 766 84.22 16.88 26.54
CA SER A 766 83.68 17.88 27.49
C SER A 766 84.35 19.26 27.63
N LYS A 767 83.49 20.27 27.44
CA LYS A 767 83.37 21.57 28.15
C LYS A 767 84.47 22.63 28.09
N ASN A 768 84.01 23.86 27.80
CA ASN A 768 84.29 25.17 28.44
C ASN A 768 84.39 26.26 27.35
N ASN A 769 83.54 27.28 27.38
CA ASN A 769 83.62 28.54 28.14
C ASN A 769 84.49 29.61 27.44
N ILE A 770 83.98 30.86 27.46
CA ILE A 770 84.71 32.14 27.33
C ILE A 770 85.33 32.48 25.96
N THR A 771 85.43 33.71 25.45
CA THR A 771 84.67 34.97 25.46
C THR A 771 85.33 35.83 24.37
N THR A 772 84.53 36.59 23.61
CA THR A 772 84.78 37.93 23.05
C THR A 772 85.92 38.28 22.07
N SER A 773 85.44 39.10 21.12
CA SER A 773 86.09 40.19 20.39
C SER A 773 87.08 39.76 19.33
N GLY A 774 86.83 40.01 18.05
CA GLY A 774 86.53 41.30 17.43
C GLY A 774 87.48 41.39 16.21
N THR A 775 87.33 42.20 15.18
CA THR A 775 86.44 43.30 14.85
C THR A 775 86.74 43.58 13.37
N GLY A 776 85.75 43.99 12.58
CA GLY A 776 85.95 44.40 11.19
C GLY A 776 84.77 45.18 10.64
N ASN A 777 84.40 46.25 11.35
CA ASN A 777 83.39 47.22 10.97
C ASN A 777 83.86 48.09 9.79
N LYS A 778 83.02 48.36 8.79
CA LYS A 778 83.04 49.67 8.10
C LYS A 778 81.68 50.04 7.54
N THR A 779 81.30 51.26 7.91
CA THR A 779 79.99 51.87 7.85
C THR A 779 79.94 52.94 6.74
N THR A 780 78.73 53.19 6.23
CA THR A 780 78.17 54.47 5.70
C THR A 780 78.89 55.22 4.57
N THR A 781 78.24 55.31 3.39
CA THR A 781 77.73 56.57 2.78
C THR A 781 77.07 56.37 1.40
N SER A 782 75.93 57.07 1.23
CA SER A 782 75.44 57.83 0.06
C SER A 782 74.88 57.20 -1.23
N SER A 783 73.71 57.75 -1.62
CA SER A 783 73.08 57.91 -2.96
C SER A 783 72.32 56.70 -3.51
N GLY A 784 70.97 56.72 -3.61
CA GLY A 784 70.17 57.36 -4.69
C GLY A 784 70.09 56.39 -5.89
N SER A 785 68.96 55.85 -6.37
CA SER A 785 67.62 56.41 -6.60
C SER A 785 66.57 55.29 -6.92
N THR A 786 65.35 55.42 -6.35
CA THR A 786 63.99 55.05 -6.89
C THR A 786 63.63 53.56 -7.14
N SER A 787 62.50 52.95 -6.73
CA SER A 787 61.24 53.37 -6.04
C SER A 787 60.49 52.16 -5.43
N THR A 788 60.20 52.24 -4.11
CA THR A 788 58.95 51.93 -3.34
C THR A 788 57.99 50.82 -3.77
N SER A 789 57.36 50.00 -2.90
CA SER A 789 57.26 49.85 -1.43
C SER A 789 56.41 48.56 -1.18
N LYS A 790 56.86 47.55 -0.42
CA LYS A 790 56.64 47.28 1.03
C LYS A 790 55.15 47.25 1.43
N THR A 791 54.64 46.29 2.22
CA THR A 791 55.10 45.66 3.49
C THR A 791 54.08 44.55 3.84
N ALA A 792 54.20 43.59 4.78
CA ALA A 792 55.15 43.20 5.83
C ALA A 792 54.90 41.71 6.18
N LYS A 793 55.79 41.13 7.00
CA LYS A 793 55.91 39.72 7.41
C LYS A 793 56.03 39.67 8.93
N THR A 794 55.43 38.66 9.60
CA THR A 794 55.77 38.01 10.91
C THR A 794 54.54 37.17 11.32
N GLY A 795 54.61 35.92 11.80
CA GLY A 795 55.61 35.28 12.67
C GLY A 795 55.03 35.15 14.09
N ASP A 796 54.34 34.04 14.34
CA ASP A 796 53.75 33.49 15.60
C ASP A 796 54.66 33.59 16.86
N PRO A 797 54.20 33.41 18.14
CA PRO A 797 53.25 32.37 18.58
C PRO A 797 52.41 32.64 19.88
N THR A 798 51.69 31.58 20.31
CA THR A 798 51.22 31.19 21.67
C THR A 798 49.72 31.26 22.03
N ASN A 799 49.15 30.05 22.16
CA ASN A 799 48.31 29.50 23.23
C ASN A 799 47.47 30.46 24.07
N ILE A 800 46.15 30.28 24.06
CA ILE A 800 45.27 30.50 25.22
C ILE A 800 44.07 29.53 25.15
N LEU A 801 43.81 28.99 26.33
CA LEU A 801 42.74 28.13 26.80
C LEU A 801 41.42 28.93 26.91
N GLU A 802 40.28 28.22 26.95
CA GLU A 802 38.98 28.62 27.55
C GLU A 802 37.88 29.33 26.74
N MET A 803 36.65 28.91 27.11
CA MET A 803 35.29 29.47 26.93
C MET A 803 34.67 29.41 25.52
N LEU A 804 33.58 28.67 25.24
CA LEU A 804 32.27 28.55 25.93
C LEU A 804 31.56 29.92 26.02
N GLY A 805 30.60 30.16 25.11
CA GLY A 805 29.74 31.34 25.17
C GLY A 805 29.01 31.69 23.87
N LEU A 806 27.84 31.09 23.68
CA LEU A 806 26.54 31.72 23.35
C LEU A 806 26.38 32.83 22.28
N ALA A 807 25.19 32.74 21.66
CA ALA A 807 24.36 33.77 21.01
C ALA A 807 24.61 34.00 19.50
N VAL A 808 23.73 33.52 18.60
CA VAL A 808 22.33 33.91 18.28
C VAL A 808 22.23 35.12 17.35
N ALA A 809 21.46 34.90 16.29
CA ALA A 809 20.74 35.83 15.41
C ALA A 809 21.55 36.60 14.35
N SER A 810 21.18 36.37 13.08
CA SER A 810 20.33 37.35 12.38
C SER A 810 19.88 36.85 11.01
N LEU A 811 18.56 36.90 10.82
CA LEU A 811 17.80 36.84 9.58
C LEU A 811 18.39 37.75 8.48
N GLY A 812 18.21 37.36 7.20
CA GLY A 812 18.50 38.27 6.09
C GLY A 812 18.35 37.68 4.69
N THR A 813 17.10 37.51 4.26
CA THR A 813 16.56 37.94 2.94
C THR A 813 17.49 38.03 1.72
N GLY A 814 17.07 37.39 0.62
CA GLY A 814 17.44 37.72 -0.77
C GLY A 814 17.88 36.46 -1.51
N GLY A 815 17.24 35.97 -2.57
CA GLY A 815 16.59 36.68 -3.65
C GLY A 815 17.04 36.01 -4.95
N PHE A 816 16.09 35.37 -5.63
CA PHE A 816 16.05 35.04 -7.06
C PHE A 816 17.29 35.33 -7.93
N ALA A 817 17.85 34.28 -8.56
CA ALA A 817 18.35 34.34 -9.94
C ALA A 817 18.55 32.94 -10.55
N LEU A 818 17.46 32.34 -11.04
CA LEU A 818 17.48 31.19 -11.94
C LEU A 818 18.04 31.62 -13.31
N LYS A 819 19.30 31.29 -13.61
CA LYS A 819 19.87 31.44 -14.95
C LYS A 819 19.73 30.14 -15.74
N ARG A 820 18.62 30.06 -16.47
CA ARG A 820 18.26 29.05 -17.49
C ARG A 820 19.39 28.89 -18.52
N ARG A 821 20.05 27.73 -18.57
CA ARG A 821 20.99 27.37 -19.67
C ARG A 821 20.30 26.41 -20.65
N LYS A 822 20.19 26.88 -21.89
CA LYS A 822 19.71 26.18 -23.08
C LYS A 822 20.45 24.84 -23.28
N ARG A 823 19.72 23.74 -23.43
CA ARG A 823 20.22 22.52 -24.07
C ARG A 823 20.10 22.68 -25.58
N ASN A 824 21.23 22.59 -26.28
CA ASN A 824 21.29 22.48 -27.72
C ASN A 824 21.01 21.03 -28.14
N LYS A 825 20.21 20.90 -29.20
CA LYS A 825 20.03 19.70 -30.01
C LYS A 825 21.37 19.16 -30.51
N LYS A 826 21.56 17.84 -30.39
CA LYS A 826 21.81 16.94 -31.53
C LYS A 826 21.33 15.55 -31.17
#